data_AF-A0A9D6K288-F1
#
_entry.id   AF-A0A9D6K288-F1
#
_cell.length_a   1.000
_cell.length_b   1.000
_cell.length_c   1.000
_cell.angle_alpha   90.00
_cell.angle_beta   90.00
_cell.angle_gamma   90.00
#
_symmetry.space_group_name_H-M   'P 1'
#
loop_
_entity.id
_entity.type
_entity.pdbx_description
1 polymer ?
#
loop_
_entity_poly.entity_id
_entity_poly.type
_entity_poly.pdbx_seq_one_letter_code
_entity_poly.pdbx_strand_id
1 'polypeptide(L)'
;MTNTEITISLARFIGYNLTRGSLMHKEHFNHQINDREVFLYCLAAPLRPQIKHRFEWPSLRGASADFIAIEISDSELPSDNARKPPVLESKTLVKKSANPQRVTSRRMRESLGQYRRGENLSPSIQRAGIRWGPRRIALRPFRIRSAGASGISALVIFLIGILSFSKPIWAESGSESLYVGTAKAEITPAVGTPLAGFGKRKGRPSTGIHDPLFARALALSKGEKQFVFVSADLVLIDEKLRKAVLKKIRTKKSFREEGLVLFATHTHSGAGALGGRFWERFIMGKARKEVFEFVSNSMARAALDALDEKIPVSAQYGESDIRDLVENRMDARLDIPDKMRVLRFQAAGDTPVGFLVMMAAHPTLLPASNMEFSADFPGALSGKLEKKFPGAVALFANGAAADLRPHFEGFENRFEKMDAYGFRLSQEIEFMKFSGISLSGPWRGQIEKVKLPRTKIRAGFLRIPSLLGNRFFPRKSYFQEIRLGPFLFLAFPGELHSETGLEIENRMRAKFFQPFVIGFANDYIGYVVPRRHWKNRDHYESTVSFFGPQMDYFVQRTFDRILEKLVAPEEKVFIQPAGELLSREGLPVLKLRGDPYHVGFEEGRLLGPQIKQGVDDIFRYFRKELRYLPFMNRLIIRWISGRAWKKMEPFIAYDEYLHMKGIADGAGISFGKIKRIHALPELYPTFCSNGAYWGAATEDGSLIAIRNLDWNRKMGIHEHAAVKFIHIPGRKAYVNIGYYGFSGVLSGINEKGISVGQIGATSADETMSGVPMPFALKRILETAGDIEEGLQLLKNIDRTRGYHYVIADALRKKAISIETTKNHLAWFSDSDEREKMAPYALVLENAVFRGDTALDPGIRDLQWASKGNPKKKGLEIPAGSAYEIRYLKQGRLVEDHYGKLNPEIAKTIAREIAPSSNIQSVIYAFPDFWVANAEGNQKAAESRYIKFNWNEF
;
A
#
# COMPACT_ATOMS: atom_id res chain seq x y z
N MET A 1 -24.01 -35.87 2.89
CA MET A 1 -24.87 -35.06 3.77
C MET A 1 -24.94 -33.65 3.21
N THR A 2 -26.15 -33.12 3.02
CA THR A 2 -26.38 -31.70 2.69
C THR A 2 -25.97 -30.80 3.87
N ASN A 3 -25.68 -29.51 3.65
CA ASN A 3 -25.32 -28.56 4.74
C ASN A 3 -26.40 -28.52 5.85
N THR A 4 -27.65 -28.75 5.46
CA THR A 4 -28.82 -28.80 6.33
C THR A 4 -28.80 -30.06 7.21
N GLU A 5 -28.45 -31.22 6.67
CA GLU A 5 -28.36 -32.49 7.43
C GLU A 5 -27.25 -32.47 8.48
N ILE A 6 -26.10 -31.84 8.20
CA ILE A 6 -25.01 -31.70 9.17
C ILE A 6 -25.44 -30.80 10.33
N THR A 7 -26.12 -29.69 10.03
CA THR A 7 -26.61 -28.73 11.03
C THR A 7 -27.70 -29.34 11.90
N ILE A 8 -28.64 -30.08 11.31
CA ILE A 8 -29.72 -30.79 12.02
C ILE A 8 -29.14 -31.94 12.87
N SER A 9 -28.16 -32.68 12.35
CA SER A 9 -27.50 -33.75 13.10
C SER A 9 -26.71 -33.20 14.29
N LEU A 10 -26.01 -32.07 14.13
CA LEU A 10 -25.31 -31.41 15.22
C LEU A 10 -26.27 -30.93 16.32
N ALA A 11 -27.44 -30.41 15.96
CA ALA A 11 -28.44 -29.92 16.91
C ALA A 11 -29.17 -31.04 17.66
N ARG A 12 -29.61 -32.09 16.96
CA ARG A 12 -30.26 -33.26 17.61
C ARG A 12 -29.33 -33.95 18.60
N PHE A 13 -28.04 -33.99 18.27
CA PHE A 13 -27.03 -34.66 19.07
C PHE A 13 -26.73 -33.95 20.40
N ILE A 14 -26.93 -32.63 20.49
CA ILE A 14 -26.74 -31.82 21.71
C ILE A 14 -28.03 -31.64 22.54
N GLY A 15 -29.07 -32.44 22.26
CA GLY A 15 -30.35 -32.40 22.98
C GLY A 15 -31.37 -31.40 22.42
N TYR A 16 -31.12 -30.80 21.25
CA TYR A 16 -32.03 -29.83 20.63
C TYR A 16 -32.78 -30.44 19.44
N ASN A 17 -34.12 -30.52 19.54
CA ASN A 17 -34.97 -31.03 18.46
C ASN A 17 -35.18 -29.99 17.35
N LEU A 18 -34.22 -29.89 16.42
CA LEU A 18 -34.42 -29.17 15.16
C LEU A 18 -35.09 -30.08 14.12
N THR A 19 -36.20 -29.59 13.57
CA THR A 19 -36.92 -30.08 12.40
C THR A 19 -36.66 -29.16 11.20
N ARG A 20 -36.95 -29.62 9.98
CA ARG A 20 -36.78 -28.78 8.77
C ARG A 20 -37.61 -27.49 8.82
N GLY A 21 -38.71 -27.48 9.59
CA GLY A 21 -39.58 -26.32 9.83
C GLY A 21 -39.13 -25.35 10.94
N SER A 22 -38.37 -25.80 11.94
CA SER A 22 -37.84 -24.91 13.01
C SER A 22 -36.63 -24.08 12.58
N LEU A 23 -36.06 -24.37 11.41
CA LEU A 23 -35.15 -23.45 10.70
C LEU A 23 -35.89 -22.22 10.12
N MET A 24 -37.23 -22.24 10.06
CA MET A 24 -38.08 -21.17 9.52
C MET A 24 -38.80 -20.37 10.62
N HIS A 25 -39.06 -20.93 11.80
CA HIS A 25 -39.64 -20.22 12.95
C HIS A 25 -38.83 -20.45 14.24
N LYS A 26 -38.31 -19.33 14.79
CA LYS A 26 -37.45 -19.26 15.99
C LYS A 26 -38.29 -19.09 17.25
N GLU A 27 -38.45 -20.16 18.02
CA GLU A 27 -38.84 -20.07 19.44
C GLU A 27 -37.90 -20.96 20.27
N HIS A 28 -37.52 -20.43 21.44
CA HIS A 28 -36.74 -21.05 22.52
C HIS A 28 -35.20 -20.97 22.42
N PHE A 29 -34.66 -19.82 22.83
CA PHE A 29 -33.34 -19.72 23.47
C PHE A 29 -33.52 -18.90 24.75
N ASN A 30 -33.77 -19.57 25.87
CA ASN A 30 -34.09 -18.91 27.15
C ASN A 30 -33.35 -19.55 28.34
N HIS A 31 -32.04 -19.78 28.22
CA HIS A 31 -31.16 -20.10 29.35
C HIS A 31 -29.76 -19.54 29.14
N GLN A 32 -29.00 -19.36 30.24
CA GLN A 32 -27.61 -18.91 30.25
C GLN A 32 -26.79 -19.70 29.21
N ILE A 33 -26.47 -19.05 28.10
CA ILE A 33 -25.73 -19.67 27.01
C ILE A 33 -24.31 -19.95 27.53
N ASN A 34 -23.98 -21.22 27.75
CA ASN A 34 -22.62 -21.60 28.11
C ASN A 34 -21.71 -21.49 26.87
N ASP A 35 -20.38 -21.44 27.08
CA ASP A 35 -19.38 -21.29 26.01
C ASP A 35 -19.55 -22.28 24.85
N ARG A 36 -20.12 -23.47 25.13
CA ARG A 36 -20.34 -24.54 24.15
C ARG A 36 -21.49 -24.21 23.20
N GLU A 37 -22.56 -23.59 23.68
CA GLU A 37 -23.69 -23.16 22.85
C GLU A 37 -23.33 -21.97 21.97
N VAL A 38 -22.55 -21.00 22.47
CA VAL A 38 -21.98 -19.90 21.66
C VAL A 38 -21.09 -20.47 20.55
N PHE A 39 -20.23 -21.43 20.90
CA PHE A 39 -19.35 -22.09 19.94
C PHE A 39 -20.15 -22.79 18.84
N LEU A 40 -21.20 -23.54 19.17
CA LEU A 40 -22.05 -24.24 18.21
C LEU A 40 -22.87 -23.28 17.33
N TYR A 41 -23.40 -22.20 17.89
CA TYR A 41 -24.08 -21.13 17.15
C TYR A 41 -23.15 -20.49 16.12
N CYS A 42 -21.91 -20.20 16.51
CA CYS A 42 -20.93 -19.58 15.63
C CYS A 42 -20.33 -20.55 14.60
N LEU A 43 -20.21 -21.85 14.93
CA LEU A 43 -19.86 -22.91 13.97
C LEU A 43 -20.88 -23.00 12.82
N ALA A 44 -22.15 -22.67 13.08
CA ALA A 44 -23.21 -22.64 12.07
C ALA A 44 -23.24 -21.34 11.23
N ALA A 45 -22.55 -20.26 11.65
CA ALA A 45 -22.58 -18.98 10.92
C ALA A 45 -22.07 -19.08 9.46
N PRO A 46 -20.99 -19.81 9.14
CA PRO A 46 -20.55 -20.00 7.76
C PRO A 46 -21.52 -20.82 6.89
N LEU A 47 -22.42 -21.58 7.53
CA LEU A 47 -23.41 -22.47 6.91
C LEU A 47 -24.73 -21.79 6.55
N ARG A 48 -25.01 -20.61 7.11
CA ARG A 48 -26.25 -19.88 6.85
C ARG A 48 -26.33 -19.46 5.37
N PRO A 49 -27.48 -19.71 4.69
CA PRO A 49 -27.73 -19.09 3.40
C PRO A 49 -27.69 -17.58 3.56
N GLN A 50 -26.87 -16.90 2.77
CA GLN A 50 -26.98 -15.45 2.65
C GLN A 50 -28.31 -15.19 1.94
N ILE A 51 -29.31 -14.71 2.68
CA ILE A 51 -30.52 -14.18 2.07
C ILE A 51 -30.05 -12.92 1.34
N LYS A 52 -29.78 -13.06 0.04
CA LYS A 52 -29.85 -11.92 -0.86
C LYS A 52 -31.27 -11.40 -0.73
N HIS A 53 -31.45 -10.11 -0.48
CA HIS A 53 -32.71 -9.44 -0.80
C HIS A 53 -33.16 -9.96 -2.17
N ARG A 54 -34.30 -10.66 -2.20
CA ARG A 54 -34.97 -10.97 -3.45
C ARG A 54 -35.37 -9.63 -4.02
N PHE A 55 -34.65 -9.18 -5.05
CA PHE A 55 -35.26 -8.39 -6.10
C PHE A 55 -36.42 -9.22 -6.63
N GLU A 56 -37.64 -8.79 -6.33
CA GLU A 56 -38.83 -9.30 -7.00
C GLU A 56 -38.76 -8.83 -8.45
N TRP A 57 -38.45 -9.75 -9.35
CA TRP A 57 -38.81 -9.60 -10.75
C TRP A 57 -40.29 -9.97 -10.88
N PRO A 58 -41.14 -9.13 -11.50
CA PRO A 58 -42.51 -9.52 -11.78
C PRO A 58 -42.53 -10.77 -12.66
N SER A 59 -43.29 -11.76 -12.24
CA SER A 59 -43.54 -12.99 -12.98
C SER A 59 -44.26 -12.69 -14.29
N LEU A 60 -43.57 -12.86 -15.42
CA LEU A 60 -44.20 -12.96 -16.74
C LEU A 60 -44.93 -14.30 -16.87
N ARG A 61 -46.27 -14.25 -16.79
CA ARG A 61 -47.17 -15.22 -17.43
C ARG A 61 -48.40 -14.50 -17.99
N GLY A 62 -48.39 -14.32 -19.31
CA GLY A 62 -49.53 -14.44 -20.20
C GLY A 62 -50.63 -13.37 -20.15
N ALA A 63 -50.60 -12.43 -21.09
CA ALA A 63 -51.76 -12.06 -21.91
C ALA A 63 -51.28 -11.30 -23.16
N SER A 64 -52.13 -11.33 -24.18
CA SER A 64 -51.95 -11.12 -25.62
C SER A 64 -51.64 -9.69 -26.06
N ALA A 65 -51.23 -9.61 -27.33
CA ALA A 65 -50.99 -8.42 -28.14
C ALA A 65 -52.18 -7.43 -28.14
N ASP A 66 -51.87 -6.14 -28.23
CA ASP A 66 -52.43 -5.22 -29.23
C ASP A 66 -51.61 -3.92 -29.33
N PHE A 67 -51.45 -3.46 -30.58
CA PHE A 67 -50.83 -2.21 -31.00
C PHE A 67 -51.67 -1.01 -30.58
N ILE A 68 -51.08 0.07 -30.02
CA ILE A 68 -51.41 1.49 -30.30
C ILE A 68 -50.15 2.35 -30.05
N ALA A 69 -49.73 3.10 -31.07
CA ALA A 69 -48.86 4.27 -30.94
C ALA A 69 -49.72 5.50 -30.59
N ILE A 70 -49.22 6.44 -29.77
CA ILE A 70 -49.47 7.90 -29.82
C ILE A 70 -48.73 8.62 -28.66
N GLU A 71 -48.22 9.81 -28.99
CA GLU A 71 -47.58 10.86 -28.17
C GLU A 71 -48.40 11.35 -26.96
N ILE A 72 -47.74 11.75 -25.87
CA ILE A 72 -48.17 12.77 -24.87
C ILE A 72 -46.87 13.29 -24.21
N SER A 73 -46.34 14.48 -24.54
CA SER A 73 -46.68 15.87 -24.18
C SER A 73 -46.24 16.34 -22.79
N ASP A 74 -45.66 17.54 -22.80
CA ASP A 74 -45.21 18.40 -21.69
C ASP A 74 -46.28 18.78 -20.65
N SER A 75 -45.82 19.48 -19.61
CA SER A 75 -46.48 20.18 -18.48
C SER A 75 -46.52 19.36 -17.17
N GLU A 76 -46.25 19.87 -15.97
CA GLU A 76 -46.02 21.22 -15.45
C GLU A 76 -45.58 21.04 -13.98
N LEU A 77 -44.57 21.77 -13.49
CA LEU A 77 -44.46 22.12 -12.05
C LEU A 77 -43.73 23.48 -11.93
N PRO A 78 -44.06 24.31 -10.93
CA PRO A 78 -44.09 25.77 -11.07
C PRO A 78 -42.85 26.50 -10.52
N SER A 79 -42.62 27.68 -11.10
CA SER A 79 -41.72 28.75 -10.68
C SER A 79 -42.14 29.40 -9.36
N ASP A 80 -41.19 29.80 -8.50
CA ASP A 80 -40.75 31.21 -8.48
C ASP A 80 -39.57 31.56 -7.54
N ASN A 81 -38.91 32.63 -7.96
CA ASN A 81 -38.14 33.64 -7.22
C ASN A 81 -36.62 33.57 -6.98
N ALA A 82 -35.99 34.58 -7.58
CA ALA A 82 -34.59 34.90 -7.72
C ALA A 82 -34.02 35.76 -6.57
N ARG A 83 -32.70 35.63 -6.34
CA ARG A 83 -31.82 36.73 -5.91
C ARG A 83 -30.42 36.57 -6.52
N LYS A 84 -30.01 37.55 -7.35
CA LYS A 84 -28.62 37.77 -7.82
C LYS A 84 -27.84 38.63 -6.80
N PRO A 85 -26.50 38.54 -6.79
CA PRO A 85 -25.62 39.67 -6.52
C PRO A 85 -24.75 40.04 -7.74
N PRO A 86 -24.10 41.23 -7.75
CA PRO A 86 -23.90 42.02 -8.97
C PRO A 86 -22.54 41.82 -9.65
N VAL A 87 -22.56 42.17 -10.95
CA VAL A 87 -21.41 42.40 -11.84
C VAL A 87 -20.75 43.73 -11.48
N LEU A 88 -19.42 43.76 -11.43
CA LEU A 88 -18.63 44.99 -11.35
C LEU A 88 -17.79 45.12 -12.62
N GLU A 89 -18.00 46.27 -13.28
CA GLU A 89 -17.48 46.64 -14.58
C GLU A 89 -15.97 46.88 -14.61
N SER A 90 -15.42 46.56 -15.78
CA SER A 90 -14.14 46.98 -16.31
C SER A 90 -14.00 48.50 -16.40
N LYS A 91 -12.83 49.03 -16.00
CA LYS A 91 -12.32 50.30 -16.53
C LYS A 91 -10.99 50.07 -17.25
N THR A 92 -11.07 50.35 -18.54
CA THR A 92 -10.04 50.52 -19.55
C THR A 92 -9.04 51.60 -19.15
N LEU A 93 -7.75 51.39 -19.42
CA LEU A 93 -6.82 52.48 -19.77
C LEU A 93 -5.84 52.00 -20.83
N VAL A 94 -6.06 52.53 -22.03
CA VAL A 94 -5.21 52.43 -23.21
C VAL A 94 -4.07 53.43 -23.06
N LYS A 95 -2.83 53.00 -23.34
CA LYS A 95 -1.82 53.86 -23.97
C LYS A 95 -1.06 53.07 -25.04
N LYS A 96 -1.26 53.51 -26.29
CA LYS A 96 -0.53 53.15 -27.50
C LYS A 96 0.82 53.90 -27.54
N SER A 97 1.86 53.25 -28.07
CA SER A 97 2.72 53.73 -29.17
C SER A 97 3.82 52.69 -29.40
N ALA A 98 3.82 51.95 -30.51
CA ALA A 98 4.41 52.30 -31.82
C ALA A 98 5.71 51.49 -32.04
N ASN A 99 5.63 50.56 -32.98
CA ASN A 99 6.72 49.90 -33.71
C ASN A 99 7.20 50.88 -34.82
N PRO A 100 8.17 50.56 -35.72
CA PRO A 100 9.28 49.59 -35.69
C PRO A 100 10.62 50.23 -36.12
N GLN A 101 11.74 49.48 -36.08
CA GLN A 101 12.71 49.55 -37.20
C GLN A 101 13.63 48.33 -37.27
N ARG A 102 13.61 47.69 -38.45
CA ARG A 102 14.63 46.78 -38.98
C ARG A 102 15.82 47.61 -39.47
N VAL A 103 17.05 47.19 -39.17
CA VAL A 103 18.20 47.40 -40.07
C VAL A 103 19.07 46.14 -40.07
N THR A 104 19.53 45.84 -41.28
CA THR A 104 20.24 44.66 -41.76
C THR A 104 21.76 44.78 -41.63
N SER A 105 22.40 43.60 -41.63
CA SER A 105 23.64 43.25 -42.36
C SER A 105 25.05 43.38 -41.70
N ARG A 106 25.76 42.23 -41.81
CA ARG A 106 27.13 42.00 -42.32
C ARG A 106 28.40 42.34 -41.49
N ARG A 107 29.12 41.24 -41.19
CA ARG A 107 30.52 40.86 -41.56
C ARG A 107 31.75 41.40 -40.79
N MET A 108 32.69 40.44 -40.62
CA MET A 108 34.17 40.52 -40.48
C MET A 108 34.69 40.98 -39.10
N ARG A 109 35.84 40.53 -38.58
CA ARG A 109 36.87 39.53 -38.94
C ARG A 109 37.69 39.26 -37.66
N GLU A 110 38.32 38.10 -37.65
CA GLU A 110 39.61 37.72 -37.04
C GLU A 110 40.43 38.80 -36.31
N SER A 111 41.00 38.41 -35.16
CA SER A 111 42.42 38.67 -34.91
C SER A 111 43.04 37.52 -34.12
N LEU A 112 44.17 37.06 -34.64
CA LEU A 112 45.13 36.13 -34.06
C LEU A 112 46.05 36.90 -33.09
N GLY A 113 46.42 36.25 -32.00
CA GLY A 113 47.55 36.63 -31.16
C GLY A 113 48.29 35.38 -30.71
N GLN A 114 49.41 35.08 -31.38
CA GLN A 114 50.40 34.07 -30.98
C GLN A 114 51.31 34.61 -29.87
N TYR A 115 51.80 33.73 -28.99
CA TYR A 115 53.20 33.67 -28.49
C TYR A 115 53.39 32.27 -27.86
N ARG A 116 54.09 31.30 -28.50
CA ARG A 116 55.51 30.89 -28.30
C ARG A 116 55.86 30.53 -26.84
N ARG A 117 56.65 29.51 -26.48
CA ARG A 117 57.37 28.38 -27.12
C ARG A 117 58.07 27.61 -25.97
N GLY A 118 58.48 26.36 -26.19
CA GLY A 118 59.51 25.63 -25.42
C GLY A 118 59.03 24.22 -25.01
N GLU A 119 59.25 23.16 -25.80
CA GLU A 119 60.51 22.38 -25.93
C GLU A 119 61.01 21.83 -24.57
N ASN A 120 61.42 20.58 -24.37
CA ASN A 120 61.56 19.38 -25.20
C ASN A 120 61.97 18.21 -24.27
N LEU A 121 61.90 16.99 -24.82
CA LEU A 121 62.71 15.79 -24.51
C LEU A 121 62.26 14.76 -23.46
N SER A 122 62.43 13.52 -23.91
CA SER A 122 61.98 12.19 -23.50
C SER A 122 63.09 11.43 -22.71
N PRO A 123 63.17 10.08 -22.65
CA PRO A 123 62.17 9.00 -22.51
C PRO A 123 62.54 7.93 -21.43
N SER A 124 61.62 6.97 -21.22
CA SER A 124 61.87 5.52 -21.03
C SER A 124 62.40 4.95 -19.69
N ILE A 125 61.75 3.90 -19.16
CA ILE A 125 62.12 2.46 -19.27
C ILE A 125 61.33 1.60 -18.25
N GLN A 126 60.64 0.59 -18.81
CA GLN A 126 60.42 -0.82 -18.40
C GLN A 126 60.39 -1.23 -16.91
N ARG A 127 59.29 -1.83 -16.41
CA ARG A 127 58.84 -3.26 -16.39
C ARG A 127 59.39 -4.12 -15.23
N ALA A 128 58.55 -5.10 -14.89
CA ALA A 128 58.71 -6.26 -14.01
C ALA A 128 58.58 -5.94 -12.51
N GLY A 129 57.65 -6.50 -11.73
CA GLY A 129 56.97 -7.78 -11.83
C GLY A 129 57.61 -8.76 -10.85
N ILE A 130 56.82 -9.23 -9.86
CA ILE A 130 56.84 -10.57 -9.20
C ILE A 130 56.41 -10.47 -7.71
N ARG A 131 55.12 -10.75 -7.49
CA ARG A 131 54.53 -11.82 -6.64
C ARG A 131 55.37 -12.44 -5.50
N TRP A 132 54.86 -12.46 -4.26
CA TRP A 132 54.33 -13.64 -3.52
C TRP A 132 54.27 -13.38 -2.00
N GLY A 133 53.05 -13.48 -1.45
CA GLY A 133 52.68 -14.48 -0.43
C GLY A 133 53.18 -14.35 1.04
N PRO A 134 52.36 -14.77 2.02
CA PRO A 134 52.45 -14.28 3.41
C PRO A 134 52.92 -15.34 4.42
N ARG A 135 53.45 -14.92 5.57
CA ARG A 135 53.48 -15.75 6.77
C ARG A 135 53.18 -14.96 8.05
N ARG A 136 52.14 -15.44 8.74
CA ARG A 136 51.75 -15.13 10.13
C ARG A 136 52.80 -15.65 11.09
N ILE A 137 53.06 -14.94 12.19
CA ILE A 137 53.41 -15.55 13.49
C ILE A 137 52.72 -14.79 14.62
N ALA A 138 52.28 -15.56 15.61
CA ALA A 138 51.37 -15.26 16.69
C ALA A 138 52.02 -14.61 17.92
N LEU A 139 51.15 -13.99 18.72
CA LEU A 139 51.35 -13.36 20.02
C LEU A 139 51.72 -14.35 21.14
N ARG A 140 52.48 -13.88 22.14
CA ARG A 140 52.17 -13.97 23.60
C ARG A 140 53.19 -13.21 24.47
N PRO A 141 52.90 -12.93 25.76
CA PRO A 141 52.84 -11.57 26.29
C PRO A 141 53.89 -11.26 27.37
N PHE A 142 54.06 -9.98 27.74
CA PHE A 142 54.87 -9.60 28.90
C PHE A 142 54.11 -8.72 29.91
N ARG A 143 54.41 -9.01 31.18
CA ARG A 143 53.81 -8.51 32.43
C ARG A 143 54.08 -7.04 32.70
N ILE A 144 53.13 -6.40 33.38
CA ILE A 144 53.22 -5.07 34.00
C ILE A 144 53.85 -5.19 35.41
N ARG A 145 54.75 -4.27 35.76
CA ARG A 145 54.96 -3.80 37.14
C ARG A 145 55.33 -2.31 37.18
N SER A 146 54.39 -1.54 37.73
CA SER A 146 54.48 -0.41 38.67
C SER A 146 55.51 0.73 38.55
N ALA A 147 54.90 1.94 38.65
CA ALA A 147 55.28 3.11 39.45
C ALA A 147 56.02 4.27 38.76
N GLY A 148 55.48 5.48 38.94
CA GLY A 148 56.16 6.75 38.67
C GLY A 148 55.23 7.79 38.05
N ALA A 149 54.57 8.59 38.90
CA ALA A 149 53.69 9.66 38.50
C ALA A 149 54.41 10.75 37.69
N SER A 150 54.03 10.91 36.43
CA SER A 150 54.10 12.16 35.64
C SER A 150 53.08 12.07 34.51
N GLY A 151 51.88 11.57 34.83
CA GLY A 151 50.78 11.44 33.90
C GLY A 151 49.91 12.68 33.99
N ILE A 152 50.09 13.62 33.07
CA ILE A 152 49.03 14.49 32.52
C ILE A 152 49.51 15.17 31.22
N SER A 153 50.81 15.36 31.01
CA SER A 153 51.28 16.08 29.79
C SER A 153 51.58 15.18 28.58
N ALA A 154 51.86 13.88 28.77
CA ALA A 154 52.15 12.96 27.65
C ALA A 154 50.90 12.31 27.02
N LEU A 155 49.79 12.21 27.76
CA LEU A 155 48.55 11.61 27.24
C LEU A 155 47.84 12.55 26.26
N VAL A 156 47.99 13.87 26.42
CA VAL A 156 47.44 14.87 25.49
C VAL A 156 48.22 14.87 24.17
N ILE A 157 49.54 14.70 24.19
CA ILE A 157 50.36 14.66 22.97
C ILE A 157 50.19 13.32 22.23
N PHE A 158 49.99 12.20 22.95
CA PHE A 158 49.70 10.91 22.31
C PHE A 158 48.25 10.83 21.78
N LEU A 159 47.28 11.49 22.43
CA LEU A 159 45.91 11.63 21.90
C LEU A 159 45.86 12.58 20.71
N ILE A 160 46.66 13.66 20.66
CA ILE A 160 46.75 14.53 19.48
C ILE A 160 47.47 13.83 18.31
N GLY A 161 48.43 12.94 18.60
CA GLY A 161 49.08 12.08 17.60
C GLY A 161 48.18 10.98 17.01
N ILE A 162 47.30 10.38 17.84
CA ILE A 162 46.33 9.37 17.39
C ILE A 162 45.09 10.02 16.75
N LEU A 163 44.72 11.25 17.13
CA LEU A 163 43.66 12.04 16.48
C LEU A 163 44.13 12.72 15.18
N SER A 164 45.43 12.72 14.88
CA SER A 164 45.97 13.23 13.60
C SER A 164 46.24 12.13 12.55
N PHE A 165 46.10 10.86 12.91
CA PHE A 165 46.21 9.71 11.98
C PHE A 165 44.91 8.92 11.78
N SER A 166 43.79 9.42 12.31
CA SER A 166 42.44 9.05 11.88
C SER A 166 41.89 10.07 10.88
N LYS A 167 42.66 10.42 9.85
CA LYS A 167 42.01 10.75 8.58
C LYS A 167 41.32 9.46 8.17
N PRO A 168 39.99 9.40 8.12
CA PRO A 168 39.37 8.26 7.48
C PRO A 168 39.97 8.17 6.09
N ILE A 169 40.45 7.00 5.70
CA ILE A 169 40.66 6.68 4.29
C ILE A 169 39.26 6.53 3.68
N TRP A 170 38.46 7.59 3.74
CA TRP A 170 37.72 7.99 2.56
C TRP A 170 38.83 8.59 1.71
N ALA A 171 39.34 7.81 0.75
CA ALA A 171 39.77 8.47 -0.46
C ALA A 171 38.63 9.44 -0.80
N GLU A 172 38.92 10.74 -0.83
CA GLU A 172 38.11 11.66 -1.62
C GLU A 172 38.08 11.02 -3.00
N SER A 173 37.03 10.24 -3.25
CA SER A 173 36.70 9.86 -4.60
C SER A 173 36.37 11.19 -5.23
N GLY A 174 37.34 11.75 -5.97
CA GLY A 174 37.17 13.00 -6.69
C GLY A 174 35.81 12.91 -7.36
N SER A 175 34.90 13.84 -7.04
CA SER A 175 33.50 13.69 -7.43
C SER A 175 33.46 13.65 -8.96
N GLU A 176 33.35 12.45 -9.53
CA GLU A 176 33.27 12.30 -10.98
C GLU A 176 32.10 13.15 -11.45
N SER A 177 32.39 14.12 -12.33
CA SER A 177 31.39 15.04 -12.85
C SER A 177 30.25 14.25 -13.50
N LEU A 178 29.02 14.70 -13.24
CA LEU A 178 27.84 14.15 -13.90
C LEU A 178 27.76 14.70 -15.32
N TYR A 179 27.60 13.82 -16.30
CA TYR A 179 27.36 14.21 -17.67
C TYR A 179 25.97 13.74 -18.13
N VAL A 180 25.32 14.59 -18.91
CA VAL A 180 24.05 14.31 -19.58
C VAL A 180 24.20 14.57 -21.07
N GLY A 181 23.69 13.66 -21.89
CA GLY A 181 23.40 13.92 -23.28
C GLY A 181 21.92 13.69 -23.56
N THR A 182 21.37 14.49 -24.46
CA THR A 182 19.94 14.47 -24.78
C THR A 182 19.75 14.55 -26.28
N ALA A 183 18.84 13.75 -26.81
CA ALA A 183 18.49 13.80 -28.22
C ALA A 183 17.03 13.41 -28.44
N LYS A 184 16.47 13.80 -29.58
CA LYS A 184 15.16 13.32 -30.02
C LYS A 184 15.19 12.95 -31.50
N ALA A 185 14.44 11.91 -31.85
CA ALA A 185 14.24 11.49 -33.23
C ALA A 185 12.74 11.32 -33.50
N GLU A 186 12.30 11.75 -34.66
CA GLU A 186 10.91 11.56 -35.08
C GLU A 186 10.63 10.07 -35.38
N ILE A 187 9.47 9.61 -34.89
CA ILE A 187 8.98 8.24 -35.07
C ILE A 187 7.58 8.20 -35.71
N THR A 188 7.08 9.32 -36.24
CA THR A 188 5.80 9.42 -36.95
C THR A 188 5.83 8.60 -38.25
N PRO A 189 5.05 7.52 -38.38
CA PRO A 189 4.99 6.78 -39.64
C PRO A 189 4.09 7.50 -40.64
N ALA A 190 4.13 7.07 -41.90
CA ALA A 190 3.23 7.59 -42.93
C ALA A 190 1.75 7.38 -42.57
N VAL A 191 0.92 8.37 -42.93
CA VAL A 191 -0.55 8.26 -42.90
C VAL A 191 -0.98 7.00 -43.65
N GLY A 192 -2.00 6.30 -43.16
CA GLY A 192 -2.36 4.96 -43.63
C GLY A 192 -1.78 3.84 -42.76
N THR A 193 -0.98 4.17 -41.74
CA THR A 193 -0.50 3.23 -40.71
C THR A 193 -1.54 3.10 -39.59
N PRO A 194 -1.85 1.89 -39.09
CA PRO A 194 -2.79 1.75 -37.97
C PRO A 194 -2.36 2.55 -36.74
N LEU A 195 -3.32 3.10 -35.99
CA LEU A 195 -3.08 3.62 -34.64
C LEU A 195 -3.12 2.48 -33.61
N ALA A 196 -2.44 2.69 -32.48
CA ALA A 196 -2.37 1.73 -31.40
C ALA A 196 -3.22 2.10 -30.16
N GLY A 197 -3.62 1.11 -29.36
CA GLY A 197 -4.27 1.29 -28.06
C GLY A 197 -5.73 0.87 -28.03
N PHE A 198 -6.61 1.57 -28.74
CA PHE A 198 -8.03 1.25 -28.74
C PHE A 198 -8.38 0.06 -29.64
N GLY A 199 -8.71 -1.08 -29.03
CA GLY A 199 -9.22 -2.27 -29.77
C GLY A 199 -10.48 -2.00 -30.61
N LYS A 200 -11.27 -0.98 -30.24
CA LYS A 200 -12.44 -0.50 -31.02
C LYS A 200 -12.07 -0.09 -32.46
N ARG A 201 -10.83 0.34 -32.71
CA ARG A 201 -10.37 0.71 -34.06
C ARG A 201 -10.16 -0.49 -34.97
N LYS A 202 -10.07 -1.71 -34.45
CA LYS A 202 -9.89 -2.96 -35.23
C LYS A 202 -8.73 -2.88 -36.25
N GLY A 203 -7.67 -2.13 -35.92
CA GLY A 203 -6.51 -1.93 -36.79
C GLY A 203 -6.75 -1.03 -38.01
N ARG A 204 -7.78 -0.18 -38.00
CA ARG A 204 -8.02 0.83 -39.05
C ARG A 204 -6.82 1.78 -39.20
N PRO A 205 -6.50 2.20 -40.45
CA PRO A 205 -5.40 3.10 -40.73
C PRO A 205 -5.66 4.52 -40.22
N SER A 206 -4.61 5.26 -39.89
CA SER A 206 -4.69 6.69 -39.59
C SER A 206 -5.10 7.51 -40.82
N THR A 207 -5.78 8.62 -40.58
CA THR A 207 -6.27 9.57 -41.59
C THR A 207 -5.48 10.87 -41.64
N GLY A 208 -4.62 11.13 -40.64
CA GLY A 208 -3.83 12.35 -40.57
C GLY A 208 -2.78 12.33 -39.46
N ILE A 209 -2.11 13.45 -39.28
CA ILE A 209 -1.13 13.72 -38.22
C ILE A 209 -1.54 15.05 -37.60
N HIS A 210 -1.96 15.03 -36.33
CA HIS A 210 -2.23 16.25 -35.59
C HIS A 210 -0.92 16.86 -35.07
N ASP A 211 -0.10 16.03 -34.42
CA ASP A 211 1.24 16.39 -33.94
C ASP A 211 2.22 15.22 -34.14
N PRO A 212 3.52 15.52 -34.39
CA PRO A 212 4.52 14.49 -34.64
C PRO A 212 4.87 13.68 -33.38
N LEU A 213 5.15 12.40 -33.58
CA LEU A 213 5.56 11.46 -32.54
C LEU A 213 7.09 11.45 -32.43
N PHE A 214 7.64 11.44 -31.22
CA PHE A 214 9.08 11.39 -31.00
C PHE A 214 9.51 10.22 -30.10
N ALA A 215 10.75 9.76 -30.33
CA ALA A 215 11.56 9.08 -29.35
C ALA A 215 12.54 10.10 -28.75
N ARG A 216 12.44 10.32 -27.44
CA ARG A 216 13.29 11.24 -26.68
C ARG A 216 14.22 10.45 -25.78
N ALA A 217 15.52 10.72 -25.90
CA ALA A 217 16.56 10.00 -25.19
C ALA A 217 17.32 10.94 -24.24
N LEU A 218 17.64 10.41 -23.06
CA LEU A 218 18.47 11.04 -22.05
C LEU A 218 19.51 10.03 -21.57
N ALA A 219 20.78 10.30 -21.86
CA ALA A 219 21.93 9.51 -21.45
C ALA A 219 22.59 10.15 -20.24
N LEU A 220 22.72 9.40 -19.16
CA LEU A 220 23.44 9.78 -17.94
C LEU A 220 24.78 9.04 -17.89
N SER A 221 25.86 9.74 -17.59
CA SER A 221 27.14 9.08 -17.31
C SER A 221 27.90 9.68 -16.14
N LYS A 222 28.56 8.81 -15.41
CA LYS A 222 29.49 9.12 -14.32
C LYS A 222 30.64 8.12 -14.37
N GLY A 223 31.84 8.61 -14.68
CA GLY A 223 32.98 7.75 -15.01
C GLY A 223 32.65 6.83 -16.18
N GLU A 224 32.93 5.53 -16.02
CA GLU A 224 32.63 4.51 -17.03
C GLU A 224 31.15 4.04 -17.03
N LYS A 225 30.36 4.42 -16.02
CA LYS A 225 28.95 3.99 -15.92
C LYS A 225 28.07 4.87 -16.80
N GLN A 226 27.23 4.23 -17.62
CA GLN A 226 26.30 4.91 -18.52
C GLN A 226 24.93 4.25 -18.48
N PHE A 227 23.88 5.08 -18.38
CA PHE A 227 22.48 4.66 -18.47
C PHE A 227 21.75 5.56 -19.47
N VAL A 228 20.87 4.97 -20.28
CA VAL A 228 20.08 5.68 -21.29
C VAL A 228 18.61 5.39 -21.07
N PHE A 229 17.85 6.46 -20.86
CA PHE A 229 16.40 6.45 -20.79
C PHE A 229 15.86 6.89 -22.14
N VAL A 230 14.95 6.12 -22.73
CA VAL A 230 14.27 6.50 -23.97
C VAL A 230 12.76 6.42 -23.76
N SER A 231 12.12 7.59 -23.82
CA SER A 231 10.67 7.72 -23.87
C SER A 231 10.21 7.77 -25.32
N ALA A 232 9.24 6.95 -25.69
CA ALA A 232 8.67 6.95 -27.04
C ALA A 232 7.17 7.25 -27.02
N ASP A 233 6.72 8.11 -27.93
CA ASP A 233 5.31 8.44 -28.16
C ASP A 233 4.58 7.26 -28.84
N LEU A 234 4.43 6.18 -28.08
CA LEU A 234 3.85 4.89 -28.45
C LEU A 234 2.88 4.42 -27.36
N VAL A 235 2.09 3.39 -27.65
CA VAL A 235 1.24 2.75 -26.64
C VAL A 235 2.03 1.82 -25.72
N LEU A 236 3.02 1.08 -26.21
CA LEU A 236 3.77 0.10 -25.43
C LEU A 236 5.13 -0.19 -26.04
N ILE A 237 6.05 -0.71 -25.24
CA ILE A 237 7.29 -1.35 -25.69
C ILE A 237 7.13 -2.87 -25.54
N ASP A 238 7.29 -3.62 -26.63
CA ASP A 238 7.35 -5.08 -26.56
C ASP A 238 8.80 -5.58 -26.54
N GLU A 239 9.00 -6.85 -26.15
CA GLU A 239 10.32 -7.50 -26.16
C GLU A 239 11.02 -7.40 -27.54
N LYS A 240 10.27 -7.46 -28.64
CA LYS A 240 10.83 -7.48 -30.00
C LYS A 240 11.45 -6.12 -30.34
N LEU A 241 10.72 -5.03 -30.07
CA LEU A 241 11.17 -3.66 -30.26
C LEU A 241 12.37 -3.36 -29.37
N ARG A 242 12.33 -3.74 -28.08
CA ARG A 242 13.48 -3.56 -27.18
C ARG A 242 14.75 -4.22 -27.71
N LYS A 243 14.64 -5.48 -28.13
CA LYS A 243 15.79 -6.22 -28.67
C LYS A 243 16.33 -5.61 -29.95
N ALA A 244 15.45 -5.11 -30.83
CA ALA A 244 15.86 -4.46 -32.07
C ALA A 244 16.65 -3.17 -31.78
N VAL A 245 16.14 -2.30 -30.91
CA VAL A 245 16.81 -1.05 -30.52
C VAL A 245 18.15 -1.34 -29.84
N LEU A 246 18.18 -2.25 -28.85
CA LEU A 246 19.43 -2.63 -28.17
C LEU A 246 20.47 -3.21 -29.13
N LYS A 247 20.04 -4.05 -30.09
CA LYS A 247 20.94 -4.60 -31.11
C LYS A 247 21.56 -3.48 -31.95
N LYS A 248 20.77 -2.51 -32.39
CA LYS A 248 21.23 -1.37 -33.20
C LYS A 248 22.17 -0.43 -32.43
N ILE A 249 21.97 -0.26 -31.13
CA ILE A 249 22.93 0.47 -30.27
C ILE A 249 24.26 -0.30 -30.19
N ARG A 250 24.18 -1.63 -29.96
CA ARG A 250 25.34 -2.51 -29.81
C ARG A 250 26.19 -2.69 -31.07
N THR A 251 25.64 -2.43 -32.26
CA THR A 251 26.45 -2.44 -33.49
C THR A 251 27.36 -1.21 -33.60
N LYS A 252 27.13 -0.16 -32.80
CA LYS A 252 27.89 1.09 -32.84
C LYS A 252 28.67 1.37 -31.55
N LYS A 253 28.20 0.89 -30.40
CA LYS A 253 28.81 1.13 -29.09
C LYS A 253 28.84 -0.13 -28.23
N SER A 254 29.89 -0.30 -27.43
CA SER A 254 29.90 -1.31 -26.37
C SER A 254 28.90 -0.88 -25.29
N PHE A 255 27.76 -1.57 -25.23
CA PHE A 255 26.64 -1.16 -24.37
C PHE A 255 26.00 -2.34 -23.65
N ARG A 256 25.93 -2.24 -22.32
CA ARG A 256 25.36 -3.26 -21.44
C ARG A 256 23.83 -3.16 -21.42
N GLU A 257 23.12 -4.30 -21.35
CA GLU A 257 21.66 -4.30 -21.51
C GLU A 257 20.94 -3.59 -20.36
N GLU A 258 21.49 -3.73 -19.14
CA GLU A 258 21.02 -3.04 -17.94
C GLU A 258 21.17 -1.52 -18.02
N GLY A 259 21.97 -1.01 -18.96
CA GLY A 259 22.13 0.41 -19.22
C GLY A 259 20.94 1.04 -19.94
N LEU A 260 20.10 0.26 -20.64
CA LEU A 260 19.02 0.79 -21.47
C LEU A 260 17.66 0.60 -20.80
N VAL A 261 16.94 1.69 -20.57
CA VAL A 261 15.51 1.69 -20.23
C VAL A 261 14.72 2.24 -21.41
N LEU A 262 13.86 1.42 -22.00
CA LEU A 262 12.93 1.87 -23.02
C LEU A 262 11.53 1.86 -22.43
N PHE A 263 10.80 2.96 -22.56
CA PHE A 263 9.42 3.06 -22.08
C PHE A 263 8.57 3.88 -23.04
N ALA A 264 7.28 3.64 -22.99
CA ALA A 264 6.30 4.36 -23.80
C ALA A 264 5.58 5.41 -22.95
N THR A 265 5.18 6.52 -23.57
CA THR A 265 4.29 7.50 -22.91
C THR A 265 2.90 6.92 -22.65
N HIS A 266 2.54 5.87 -23.40
CA HIS A 266 1.24 5.22 -23.45
C HIS A 266 0.18 6.00 -24.22
N THR A 267 0.56 6.82 -25.20
CA THR A 267 -0.42 7.45 -26.11
C THR A 267 -1.23 6.40 -26.88
N HIS A 268 -2.56 6.53 -26.81
CA HIS A 268 -3.49 5.75 -27.64
C HIS A 268 -3.69 6.37 -29.03
N SER A 269 -2.89 7.36 -29.41
CA SER A 269 -2.88 7.96 -30.75
C SER A 269 -1.51 7.84 -31.41
N GLY A 270 -0.64 6.96 -30.91
CA GLY A 270 0.66 6.66 -31.50
C GLY A 270 0.65 5.56 -32.58
N ALA A 271 1.84 5.25 -33.11
CA ALA A 271 2.05 4.27 -34.16
C ALA A 271 1.67 2.83 -33.75
N GLY A 272 0.78 2.20 -34.50
CA GLY A 272 0.55 0.76 -34.52
C GLY A 272 1.49 0.03 -35.48
N ALA A 273 1.09 -1.16 -35.92
CA ALA A 273 1.86 -2.02 -36.83
C ALA A 273 3.27 -2.43 -36.37
N LEU A 274 3.61 -2.23 -35.08
CA LEU A 274 4.91 -2.63 -34.50
C LEU A 274 4.89 -4.04 -33.87
N GLY A 275 3.73 -4.46 -33.33
CA GLY A 275 3.61 -5.62 -32.43
C GLY A 275 3.99 -6.96 -33.06
N GLY A 276 4.69 -7.79 -32.27
CA GLY A 276 5.12 -9.14 -32.68
C GLY A 276 4.18 -10.26 -32.24
N ARG A 277 3.37 -10.06 -31.20
CA ARG A 277 2.53 -11.11 -30.60
C ARG A 277 1.13 -11.13 -31.21
N PHE A 278 0.50 -12.31 -31.24
CA PHE A 278 -0.83 -12.47 -31.83
C PHE A 278 -1.88 -11.52 -31.22
N TRP A 279 -1.88 -11.36 -29.90
CA TRP A 279 -2.87 -10.55 -29.21
C TRP A 279 -2.65 -9.04 -29.36
N GLU A 280 -1.41 -8.59 -29.55
CA GLU A 280 -1.07 -7.18 -29.80
C GLU A 280 -1.70 -6.68 -31.11
N ARG A 281 -1.95 -7.58 -32.08
CA ARG A 281 -2.62 -7.24 -33.34
C ARG A 281 -4.03 -6.69 -33.16
N PHE A 282 -4.71 -7.03 -32.06
CA PHE A 282 -6.05 -6.51 -31.77
C PHE A 282 -6.05 -5.05 -31.33
N ILE A 283 -4.92 -4.55 -30.80
CA ILE A 283 -4.76 -3.17 -30.33
C ILE A 283 -3.82 -2.34 -31.21
N MET A 284 -2.95 -2.96 -32.01
CA MET A 284 -1.95 -2.28 -32.86
C MET A 284 -2.18 -2.49 -34.37
N GLY A 285 -3.13 -3.35 -34.77
CA GLY A 285 -3.31 -3.73 -36.17
C GLY A 285 -2.24 -4.71 -36.69
N LYS A 286 -2.27 -4.99 -38.00
CA LYS A 286 -1.32 -5.92 -38.63
C LYS A 286 0.09 -5.31 -38.65
N ALA A 287 1.08 -6.08 -38.20
CA ALA A 287 2.47 -5.66 -38.21
C ALA A 287 2.96 -5.35 -39.64
N ARG A 288 3.77 -4.30 -39.78
CA ARG A 288 4.43 -3.89 -41.03
C ARG A 288 5.91 -3.75 -40.76
N LYS A 289 6.75 -4.41 -41.58
CA LYS A 289 8.19 -4.50 -41.35
C LYS A 289 8.84 -3.12 -41.48
N GLU A 290 8.36 -2.33 -42.43
CA GLU A 290 8.87 -1.00 -42.78
C GLU A 290 8.66 -0.03 -41.61
N VAL A 291 7.45 -0.05 -41.02
CA VAL A 291 7.12 0.76 -39.84
C VAL A 291 7.96 0.33 -38.63
N PHE A 292 8.11 -0.97 -38.41
CA PHE A 292 8.94 -1.50 -37.32
C PHE A 292 10.42 -1.12 -37.44
N GLU A 293 11.01 -1.25 -38.63
CA GLU A 293 12.40 -0.86 -38.87
C GLU A 293 12.59 0.65 -38.76
N PHE A 294 11.68 1.46 -39.32
CA PHE A 294 11.73 2.92 -39.17
C PHE A 294 11.72 3.34 -37.70
N VAL A 295 10.72 2.90 -36.93
CA VAL A 295 10.60 3.27 -35.50
C VAL A 295 11.80 2.77 -34.69
N SER A 296 12.21 1.52 -34.87
CA SER A 296 13.36 0.97 -34.12
C SER A 296 14.70 1.61 -34.49
N ASN A 297 14.89 2.02 -35.75
CA ASN A 297 16.06 2.79 -36.19
C ASN A 297 16.08 4.19 -35.56
N SER A 298 14.96 4.92 -35.62
CA SER A 298 14.84 6.26 -35.04
C SER A 298 15.06 6.25 -33.53
N MET A 299 14.47 5.29 -32.81
CA MET A 299 14.71 5.12 -31.37
C MET A 299 16.18 4.84 -31.04
N ALA A 300 16.82 3.95 -31.81
CA ALA A 300 18.24 3.65 -31.63
C ALA A 300 19.13 4.86 -31.94
N ARG A 301 18.77 5.65 -32.95
CA ARG A 301 19.45 6.90 -33.29
C ARG A 301 19.35 7.91 -32.15
N ALA A 302 18.16 8.17 -31.61
CA ALA A 302 18.02 9.07 -30.45
C ALA A 302 18.91 8.62 -29.28
N ALA A 303 18.96 7.32 -28.98
CA ALA A 303 19.83 6.79 -27.92
C ALA A 303 21.32 6.97 -28.23
N LEU A 304 21.75 6.76 -29.48
CA LEU A 304 23.14 6.92 -29.90
C LEU A 304 23.57 8.40 -29.88
N ASP A 305 22.74 9.29 -30.42
CA ASP A 305 22.99 10.73 -30.45
C ASP A 305 23.11 11.28 -29.01
N ALA A 306 22.22 10.87 -28.10
CA ALA A 306 22.32 11.22 -26.67
C ALA A 306 23.59 10.66 -26.00
N LEU A 307 24.07 9.48 -26.42
CA LEU A 307 25.31 8.91 -25.92
C LEU A 307 26.56 9.63 -26.45
N ASP A 308 26.48 10.23 -27.64
CA ASP A 308 27.59 10.95 -28.27
C ASP A 308 27.72 12.40 -27.76
N GLU A 309 26.60 13.08 -27.54
CA GLU A 309 26.57 14.51 -27.21
C GLU A 309 26.39 14.77 -25.70
N LYS A 310 27.29 14.23 -24.88
CA LYS A 310 27.22 14.41 -23.41
C LYS A 310 27.99 15.65 -22.95
N ILE A 311 27.34 16.46 -22.10
CA ILE A 311 27.91 17.66 -21.49
C ILE A 311 27.86 17.58 -19.95
N PRO A 312 28.76 18.25 -19.23
CA PRO A 312 28.72 18.27 -17.77
C PRO A 312 27.49 19.05 -17.28
N VAL A 313 26.82 18.54 -16.25
CA VAL A 313 25.59 19.13 -15.70
C VAL A 313 25.51 19.04 -14.18
N SER A 314 24.68 19.90 -13.59
CA SER A 314 24.10 19.69 -12.27
C SER A 314 22.72 19.02 -12.39
N ALA A 315 22.28 18.34 -11.34
CA ALA A 315 20.97 17.69 -11.28
C ALA A 315 20.10 18.32 -10.18
N GLN A 316 18.81 18.44 -10.47
CA GLN A 316 17.81 18.96 -9.55
C GLN A 316 16.59 18.04 -9.51
N TYR A 317 15.96 17.99 -8.35
CA TYR A 317 14.74 17.21 -8.11
C TYR A 317 13.63 18.11 -7.61
N GLY A 318 12.43 17.90 -8.14
CA GLY A 318 11.20 18.54 -7.67
C GLY A 318 10.05 17.53 -7.64
N GLU A 319 9.09 17.81 -6.76
CA GLU A 319 7.86 17.04 -6.59
C GLU A 319 6.67 18.00 -6.37
N SER A 320 5.52 17.74 -6.99
CA SER A 320 4.26 18.47 -6.77
C SER A 320 3.09 17.48 -6.62
N ASP A 321 2.09 17.81 -5.79
CA ASP A 321 0.84 17.05 -5.70
C ASP A 321 -0.01 17.36 -6.94
N ILE A 322 -0.55 16.34 -7.58
CA ILE A 322 -1.34 16.46 -8.82
C ILE A 322 -2.74 15.88 -8.68
N ARG A 323 -3.24 15.69 -7.45
CA ARG A 323 -4.54 15.09 -7.18
C ARG A 323 -5.69 15.75 -7.94
N ASP A 324 -5.66 17.06 -8.14
CA ASP A 324 -6.70 17.79 -8.87
C ASP A 324 -6.56 17.68 -10.40
N LEU A 325 -5.51 17.03 -10.89
CA LEU A 325 -5.23 16.85 -12.32
C LEU A 325 -5.41 15.40 -12.77
N VAL A 326 -5.66 14.46 -11.86
CA VAL A 326 -5.86 13.04 -12.16
C VAL A 326 -7.06 12.49 -11.41
N GLU A 327 -7.75 11.51 -11.99
CA GLU A 327 -8.88 10.83 -11.35
C GLU A 327 -8.83 9.32 -11.57
N ASN A 328 -9.35 8.57 -10.61
CA ASN A 328 -9.51 7.13 -10.71
C ASN A 328 -10.70 6.78 -11.61
N ARG A 329 -10.40 6.10 -12.72
CA ARG A 329 -11.41 5.71 -13.71
C ARG A 329 -12.19 4.44 -13.35
N MET A 330 -11.78 3.72 -12.30
CA MET A 330 -12.50 2.56 -11.78
C MET A 330 -13.59 2.98 -10.79
N ASP A 331 -13.25 3.81 -9.80
CA ASP A 331 -14.13 4.28 -8.75
C ASP A 331 -13.51 5.50 -8.05
N ALA A 332 -14.23 6.62 -7.94
CA ALA A 332 -13.74 7.84 -7.29
C ALA A 332 -13.32 7.62 -5.82
N ARG A 333 -13.88 6.61 -5.13
CA ARG A 333 -13.46 6.25 -3.77
C ARG A 333 -12.05 5.64 -3.69
N LEU A 334 -11.46 5.32 -4.84
CA LEU A 334 -10.11 4.79 -4.98
C LEU A 334 -9.10 5.87 -5.38
N ASP A 335 -9.49 7.15 -5.40
CA ASP A 335 -8.55 8.25 -5.60
C ASP A 335 -7.49 8.22 -4.50
N ILE A 336 -6.23 8.03 -4.92
CA ILE A 336 -5.07 8.11 -4.05
C ILE A 336 -4.25 9.35 -4.42
N PRO A 337 -3.62 10.03 -3.44
CA PRO A 337 -2.71 11.12 -3.75
C PRO A 337 -1.59 10.61 -4.68
N ASP A 338 -1.51 11.17 -5.89
CA ASP A 338 -0.40 10.95 -6.80
C ASP A 338 0.45 12.23 -6.90
N LYS A 339 1.71 12.06 -7.31
CA LYS A 339 2.67 13.16 -7.38
C LYS A 339 3.36 13.20 -8.72
N MET A 340 3.51 14.41 -9.26
CA MET A 340 4.43 14.64 -10.35
C MET A 340 5.84 14.80 -9.80
N ARG A 341 6.80 14.09 -10.41
CA ARG A 341 8.22 14.12 -10.05
C ARG A 341 9.04 14.51 -11.25
N VAL A 342 10.00 15.40 -11.05
CA VAL A 342 10.85 15.90 -12.13
C VAL A 342 12.30 15.82 -11.73
N LEU A 343 13.10 15.15 -12.57
CA LEU A 343 14.55 15.33 -12.59
C LEU A 343 14.90 16.32 -13.69
N ARG A 344 15.56 17.40 -13.32
CA ARG A 344 15.99 18.47 -14.22
C ARG A 344 17.52 18.51 -14.23
N PHE A 345 18.11 18.55 -15.43
CA PHE A 345 19.56 18.62 -15.60
C PHE A 345 19.93 19.97 -16.23
N GLN A 346 20.88 20.67 -15.62
CA GLN A 346 21.28 22.02 -16.02
C GLN A 346 22.75 22.06 -16.43
N ALA A 347 23.02 22.68 -17.58
CA ALA A 347 24.39 23.00 -18.00
C ALA A 347 24.91 24.24 -17.23
N ALA A 348 26.16 24.64 -17.53
CA ALA A 348 26.72 25.89 -17.02
C ALA A 348 25.80 27.10 -17.35
N GLY A 349 25.62 28.01 -16.38
CA GLY A 349 24.70 29.15 -16.51
C GLY A 349 23.22 28.80 -16.26
N ASP A 350 22.94 27.73 -15.51
CA ASP A 350 21.61 27.33 -15.03
C ASP A 350 20.55 27.03 -16.10
N THR A 351 20.97 26.83 -17.36
CA THR A 351 20.06 26.52 -18.46
C THR A 351 19.69 25.03 -18.45
N PRO A 352 18.40 24.66 -18.34
CA PRO A 352 17.98 23.26 -18.43
C PRO A 352 18.27 22.66 -19.80
N VAL A 353 18.85 21.46 -19.82
CA VAL A 353 19.15 20.71 -21.06
C VAL A 353 18.41 19.38 -21.12
N GLY A 354 17.89 18.88 -20.00
CA GLY A 354 17.14 17.63 -19.97
C GLY A 354 16.14 17.58 -18.83
N PHE A 355 14.98 16.99 -19.11
CA PHE A 355 13.95 16.69 -18.11
C PHE A 355 13.58 15.21 -18.18
N LEU A 356 13.42 14.58 -17.02
CA LEU A 356 12.66 13.35 -16.87
C LEU A 356 11.48 13.64 -15.95
N VAL A 357 10.31 13.77 -16.57
CA VAL A 357 9.03 14.05 -15.92
C VAL A 357 8.28 12.74 -15.71
N MET A 358 7.81 12.52 -14.49
CA MET A 358 7.11 11.30 -14.11
C MET A 358 5.81 11.62 -13.39
N MET A 359 4.70 11.06 -13.90
CA MET A 359 3.36 11.10 -13.28
C MET A 359 2.55 9.91 -13.79
N ALA A 360 1.52 9.48 -13.06
CA ALA A 360 0.64 8.41 -13.50
C ALA A 360 -0.69 8.97 -14.03
N ALA A 361 -0.86 8.97 -15.35
CA ALA A 361 -2.15 9.25 -15.97
C ALA A 361 -2.21 8.63 -17.36
N HIS A 362 -3.33 7.99 -17.69
CA HIS A 362 -3.54 7.30 -18.95
C HIS A 362 -3.76 8.29 -20.11
N PRO A 363 -2.88 8.39 -21.13
CA PRO A 363 -3.00 9.37 -22.23
C PRO A 363 -4.11 8.99 -23.22
N THR A 364 -5.31 9.40 -22.86
CA THR A 364 -6.57 9.12 -23.55
C THR A 364 -7.50 10.34 -23.56
N LEU A 365 -6.93 11.55 -23.57
CA LEU A 365 -7.73 12.76 -23.81
C LEU A 365 -8.35 12.70 -25.21
N LEU A 366 -7.63 12.11 -26.17
CA LEU A 366 -8.16 11.79 -27.49
C LEU A 366 -8.93 10.44 -27.48
N PRO A 367 -10.21 10.42 -27.89
CA PRO A 367 -11.03 9.22 -27.85
C PRO A 367 -10.71 8.23 -28.99
N ALA A 368 -11.30 7.04 -28.94
CA ALA A 368 -11.14 6.01 -29.97
C ALA A 368 -11.64 6.42 -31.38
N SER A 369 -12.46 7.48 -31.47
CA SER A 369 -12.89 8.08 -32.74
C SER A 369 -11.80 8.92 -33.39
N ASN A 370 -10.78 9.39 -32.65
CA ASN A 370 -9.61 10.02 -33.24
C ASN A 370 -8.86 9.01 -34.11
N MET A 371 -8.58 9.41 -35.35
CA MET A 371 -7.82 8.64 -36.35
C MET A 371 -6.58 9.40 -36.82
N GLU A 372 -6.20 10.49 -36.17
CA GLU A 372 -4.96 11.24 -36.45
C GLU A 372 -3.85 10.85 -35.45
N PHE A 373 -2.61 10.80 -35.92
CA PHE A 373 -1.47 10.60 -35.02
C PHE A 373 -1.31 11.77 -34.06
N SER A 374 -1.06 11.46 -32.79
CA SER A 374 -0.81 12.44 -31.74
C SER A 374 -0.05 11.81 -30.57
N ALA A 375 0.87 12.56 -29.98
CA ALA A 375 1.58 12.20 -28.77
C ALA A 375 0.75 12.42 -27.48
N ASP A 376 -0.51 12.86 -27.61
CA ASP A 376 -1.45 13.18 -26.52
C ASP A 376 -0.85 14.21 -25.54
N PHE A 377 -1.38 14.32 -24.32
CA PHE A 377 -0.87 15.28 -23.35
C PHE A 377 0.62 15.13 -22.99
N PRO A 378 1.23 13.93 -22.99
CA PRO A 378 2.68 13.79 -22.77
C PRO A 378 3.50 14.54 -23.83
N GLY A 379 3.07 14.48 -25.09
CA GLY A 379 3.68 15.21 -26.19
C GLY A 379 3.50 16.71 -26.04
N ALA A 380 2.27 17.16 -25.73
CA ALA A 380 1.98 18.56 -25.47
C ALA A 380 2.85 19.13 -24.34
N LEU A 381 2.90 18.45 -23.19
CA LEU A 381 3.76 18.81 -22.05
C LEU A 381 5.23 18.92 -22.45
N SER A 382 5.77 17.87 -23.09
CA SER A 382 7.16 17.83 -23.52
C SER A 382 7.47 18.97 -24.49
N GLY A 383 6.59 19.21 -25.46
CA GLY A 383 6.71 20.30 -26.44
C GLY A 383 6.68 21.69 -25.80
N LYS A 384 5.86 21.93 -24.76
CA LYS A 384 5.85 23.22 -24.04
C LYS A 384 7.16 23.45 -23.30
N LEU A 385 7.72 22.42 -22.65
CA LEU A 385 9.03 22.52 -21.98
C LEU A 385 10.16 22.77 -22.99
N GLU A 386 10.21 22.00 -24.07
CA GLU A 386 11.23 22.13 -25.12
C GLU A 386 11.15 23.49 -25.85
N LYS A 387 9.95 24.04 -26.04
CA LYS A 387 9.76 25.38 -26.61
C LYS A 387 10.24 26.47 -25.65
N LYS A 388 10.03 26.28 -24.35
CA LYS A 388 10.42 27.24 -23.32
C LYS A 388 11.91 27.23 -23.04
N PHE A 389 12.55 26.06 -23.12
CA PHE A 389 13.98 25.87 -22.92
C PHE A 389 14.62 25.34 -24.22
N PRO A 390 14.94 26.21 -25.19
CA PRO A 390 15.55 25.78 -26.45
C PRO A 390 16.82 24.95 -26.22
N GLY A 391 16.91 23.81 -26.89
CA GLY A 391 18.01 22.85 -26.73
C GLY A 391 17.77 21.80 -25.65
N ALA A 392 16.75 21.96 -24.79
CA ALA A 392 16.37 20.92 -23.86
C ALA A 392 15.58 19.79 -24.54
N VAL A 393 15.66 18.57 -23.99
CA VAL A 393 14.75 17.46 -24.32
C VAL A 393 13.99 17.04 -23.08
N ALA A 394 12.66 16.94 -23.18
CA ALA A 394 11.80 16.59 -22.06
C ALA A 394 11.19 15.20 -22.23
N LEU A 395 11.63 14.22 -21.43
CA LEU A 395 11.08 12.87 -21.43
C LEU A 395 9.89 12.82 -20.48
N PHE A 396 8.78 12.25 -20.94
CA PHE A 396 7.68 11.84 -20.08
C PHE A 396 7.74 10.33 -19.82
N ALA A 397 7.77 9.93 -18.55
CA ALA A 397 7.63 8.55 -18.11
C ALA A 397 6.30 8.39 -17.38
N ASN A 398 5.48 7.46 -17.84
CA ASN A 398 4.22 7.18 -17.19
C ASN A 398 4.44 6.27 -15.96
N GLY A 399 3.76 6.57 -14.86
CA GLY A 399 3.83 5.81 -13.62
C GLY A 399 2.87 4.61 -13.58
N ALA A 400 2.34 4.33 -12.39
CA ALA A 400 1.32 3.30 -12.17
C ALA A 400 -0.08 3.79 -12.58
N ALA A 401 -0.31 3.93 -13.89
CA ALA A 401 -1.49 4.58 -14.47
C ALA A 401 -2.59 3.63 -14.98
N ALA A 402 -2.64 2.38 -14.51
CA ALA A 402 -3.62 1.41 -15.01
C ALA A 402 -5.08 1.83 -14.74
N ASP A 403 -5.31 2.57 -13.66
CA ASP A 403 -6.62 3.01 -13.16
C ASP A 403 -6.74 4.54 -13.07
N LEU A 404 -5.71 5.30 -13.45
CA LEU A 404 -5.70 6.77 -13.39
C LEU A 404 -5.84 7.39 -14.78
N ARG A 405 -6.65 8.44 -14.93
CA ARG A 405 -6.75 9.23 -16.17
C ARG A 405 -6.67 10.74 -15.87
N PRO A 406 -6.37 11.59 -16.87
CA PRO A 406 -6.43 13.04 -16.71
C PRO A 406 -7.80 13.52 -16.23
N HIS A 407 -7.83 14.36 -15.19
CA HIS A 407 -8.99 15.13 -14.76
C HIS A 407 -8.82 16.58 -15.24
N PHE A 408 -9.67 17.00 -16.17
CA PHE A 408 -9.64 18.36 -16.74
C PHE A 408 -10.98 18.65 -17.41
N GLU A 409 -11.56 19.82 -17.20
CA GLU A 409 -12.89 20.21 -17.71
C GLU A 409 -12.84 21.53 -18.49
N GLY A 410 -13.95 21.93 -19.11
CA GLY A 410 -14.10 23.25 -19.75
C GLY A 410 -13.69 23.35 -21.23
N PHE A 411 -13.62 22.24 -21.96
CA PHE A 411 -13.23 22.23 -23.39
C PHE A 411 -14.12 21.29 -24.21
N GLU A 412 -14.74 21.81 -25.27
CA GLU A 412 -15.50 21.01 -26.25
C GLU A 412 -14.56 20.28 -27.22
N ASN A 413 -13.55 20.98 -27.75
CA ASN A 413 -12.56 20.41 -28.64
C ASN A 413 -11.53 19.58 -27.86
N ARG A 414 -11.35 18.31 -28.26
CA ARG A 414 -10.46 17.36 -27.58
C ARG A 414 -8.97 17.66 -27.79
N PHE A 415 -8.59 18.25 -28.92
CA PHE A 415 -7.21 18.68 -29.16
C PHE A 415 -6.85 19.91 -28.34
N GLU A 416 -7.75 20.89 -28.25
CA GLU A 416 -7.56 22.05 -27.36
C GLU A 416 -7.48 21.62 -25.90
N LYS A 417 -8.35 20.70 -25.47
CA LYS A 417 -8.31 20.10 -24.13
C LYS A 417 -6.95 19.44 -23.84
N MET A 418 -6.44 18.68 -24.81
CA MET A 418 -5.14 18.00 -24.72
C MET A 418 -4.00 19.01 -24.57
N ASP A 419 -3.95 20.03 -25.42
CA ASP A 419 -2.94 21.08 -25.39
C ASP A 419 -3.00 21.91 -24.11
N ALA A 420 -4.20 22.26 -23.65
CA ALA A 420 -4.42 23.02 -22.43
C ALA A 420 -4.00 22.21 -21.18
N TYR A 421 -4.31 20.91 -21.15
CA TYR A 421 -3.87 20.03 -20.07
C TYR A 421 -2.34 19.87 -20.06
N GLY A 422 -1.71 19.65 -21.21
CA GLY A 422 -0.24 19.63 -21.34
C GLY A 422 0.41 20.95 -20.91
N PHE A 423 -0.20 22.10 -21.24
CA PHE A 423 0.24 23.41 -20.78
C PHE A 423 0.10 23.57 -19.26
N ARG A 424 -1.04 23.18 -18.69
CA ARG A 424 -1.29 23.20 -17.24
C ARG A 424 -0.23 22.39 -16.47
N LEU A 425 0.14 21.21 -16.97
CA LEU A 425 1.22 20.40 -16.41
C LEU A 425 2.59 21.09 -16.54
N SER A 426 2.86 21.77 -17.65
CA SER A 426 4.11 22.52 -17.81
C SER A 426 4.22 23.68 -16.81
N GLN A 427 3.09 24.31 -16.47
CA GLN A 427 3.03 25.33 -15.42
C GLN A 427 3.28 24.75 -14.03
N GLU A 428 2.76 23.56 -13.72
CA GLU A 428 3.12 22.86 -12.46
C GLU A 428 4.63 22.71 -12.32
N ILE A 429 5.34 22.33 -13.39
CA ILE A 429 6.79 22.17 -13.39
C ILE A 429 7.50 23.52 -13.27
N GLU A 430 6.96 24.58 -13.88
CA GLU A 430 7.53 25.92 -13.78
C GLU A 430 7.49 26.47 -12.34
N PHE A 431 6.37 26.29 -11.65
CA PHE A 431 6.20 26.78 -10.28
C PHE A 431 6.71 25.78 -9.22
N MET A 432 7.18 24.61 -9.65
CA MET A 432 7.74 23.59 -8.78
C MET A 432 9.02 24.07 -8.09
N LYS A 433 9.13 23.82 -6.79
CA LYS A 433 10.37 24.04 -6.05
C LYS A 433 11.36 22.92 -6.35
N PHE A 434 12.52 23.28 -6.89
CA PHE A 434 13.61 22.36 -7.18
C PHE A 434 14.69 22.45 -6.12
N SER A 435 15.16 21.29 -5.65
CA SER A 435 16.34 21.17 -4.81
C SER A 435 17.51 20.63 -5.64
N GLY A 436 18.71 21.19 -5.45
CA GLY A 436 19.93 20.60 -5.98
C GLY A 436 20.14 19.21 -5.39
N ILE A 437 20.40 18.22 -6.25
CA ILE A 437 20.64 16.84 -5.81
C ILE A 437 22.02 16.37 -6.23
N SER A 438 22.65 15.60 -5.36
CA SER A 438 23.85 14.87 -5.70
C SER A 438 23.49 13.44 -6.07
N LEU A 439 23.84 13.02 -7.28
CA LEU A 439 23.84 11.60 -7.69
C LEU A 439 25.14 10.89 -7.21
N SER A 440 25.63 11.27 -6.03
CA SER A 440 26.74 10.61 -5.33
C SER A 440 26.35 9.23 -4.83
N GLY A 441 27.32 8.33 -4.73
CA GLY A 441 27.12 6.94 -4.34
C GLY A 441 27.05 5.97 -5.53
N PRO A 442 26.64 4.72 -5.30
CA PRO A 442 26.72 3.65 -6.29
C PRO A 442 25.82 3.87 -7.50
N TRP A 443 26.37 3.60 -8.69
CA TRP A 443 25.64 3.51 -9.95
C TRP A 443 25.60 2.06 -10.40
N ARG A 444 24.43 1.43 -10.27
CA ARG A 444 24.23 -0.01 -10.54
C ARG A 444 22.92 -0.22 -11.28
N GLY A 445 22.90 -1.17 -12.20
CA GLY A 445 21.69 -1.56 -12.92
C GLY A 445 21.59 -3.07 -13.01
N GLN A 446 20.37 -3.59 -12.93
CA GLN A 446 20.10 -5.01 -13.06
C GLN A 446 18.83 -5.16 -13.87
N ILE A 447 18.90 -5.97 -14.93
CA ILE A 447 17.76 -6.40 -15.70
C ILE A 447 17.63 -7.91 -15.63
N GLU A 448 16.40 -8.40 -15.51
CA GLU A 448 16.11 -9.81 -15.43
C GLU A 448 14.88 -10.19 -16.24
N LYS A 449 14.98 -11.31 -16.96
CA LYS A 449 13.85 -11.92 -17.64
C LYS A 449 13.19 -12.96 -16.73
N VAL A 450 12.18 -12.54 -15.98
CA VAL A 450 11.56 -13.30 -14.89
C VAL A 450 10.40 -14.16 -15.39
N LYS A 451 10.25 -15.37 -14.87
CA LYS A 451 9.13 -16.28 -15.20
C LYS A 451 7.83 -15.80 -14.54
N LEU A 452 6.82 -15.52 -15.35
CA LEU A 452 5.54 -15.02 -14.89
C LEU A 452 4.68 -16.13 -14.25
N PRO A 453 3.72 -15.78 -13.36
CA PRO A 453 2.70 -16.70 -12.88
C PRO A 453 1.87 -17.31 -14.02
N ARG A 454 1.12 -18.38 -13.72
CA ARG A 454 0.22 -18.98 -14.72
C ARG A 454 -0.95 -18.04 -15.02
N THR A 455 -1.33 -17.92 -16.29
CA THR A 455 -2.49 -17.15 -16.70
C THR A 455 -3.79 -17.70 -16.10
N LYS A 456 -4.68 -16.81 -15.65
CA LYS A 456 -6.04 -17.07 -15.18
C LYS A 456 -7.04 -16.21 -15.95
N ILE A 457 -7.21 -16.51 -17.23
CA ILE A 457 -8.08 -15.76 -18.14
C ILE A 457 -9.53 -16.23 -17.99
N ARG A 458 -10.48 -15.29 -18.10
CA ARG A 458 -11.92 -15.58 -18.19
C ARG A 458 -12.53 -14.86 -19.38
N ALA A 459 -13.38 -15.56 -20.13
CA ALA A 459 -14.25 -14.99 -21.15
C ALA A 459 -15.69 -15.18 -20.66
N GLY A 460 -16.31 -14.12 -20.13
CA GLY A 460 -17.58 -14.23 -19.40
C GLY A 460 -17.47 -15.20 -18.20
N PHE A 461 -18.37 -16.19 -18.14
CA PHE A 461 -18.36 -17.25 -17.13
C PHE A 461 -17.30 -18.34 -17.37
N LEU A 462 -16.76 -18.44 -18.60
CA LEU A 462 -15.86 -19.51 -19.00
C LEU A 462 -14.43 -19.24 -18.54
N ARG A 463 -13.82 -20.20 -17.84
CA ARG A 463 -12.39 -20.16 -17.48
C ARG A 463 -11.57 -20.81 -18.58
N ILE A 464 -10.64 -20.05 -19.16
CA ILE A 464 -9.71 -20.60 -20.15
C ILE A 464 -8.62 -21.38 -19.40
N PRO A 465 -8.40 -22.67 -19.72
CA PRO A 465 -7.34 -23.45 -19.07
C PRO A 465 -5.99 -22.76 -19.22
N SER A 466 -5.22 -22.71 -18.12
CA SER A 466 -3.93 -21.99 -18.10
C SER A 466 -2.92 -22.50 -19.13
N LEU A 467 -3.00 -23.78 -19.53
CA LEU A 467 -2.17 -24.35 -20.59
C LEU A 467 -2.37 -23.65 -21.94
N LEU A 468 -3.63 -23.37 -22.30
CA LEU A 468 -4.02 -22.64 -23.49
C LEU A 468 -3.69 -21.14 -23.37
N GLY A 469 -3.98 -20.52 -22.22
CA GLY A 469 -3.65 -19.11 -21.98
C GLY A 469 -2.16 -18.80 -22.09
N ASN A 470 -1.31 -19.67 -21.50
CA ASN A 470 0.15 -19.55 -21.57
C ASN A 470 0.75 -19.80 -22.98
N ARG A 471 -0.08 -20.10 -24.00
CA ARG A 471 0.32 -20.16 -25.42
C ARG A 471 0.16 -18.79 -26.11
N PHE A 472 -0.74 -17.94 -25.60
CA PHE A 472 -1.05 -16.64 -26.18
C PHE A 472 -0.38 -15.46 -25.44
N PHE A 473 -0.06 -15.64 -24.15
CA PHE A 473 0.58 -14.62 -23.31
C PHE A 473 2.04 -14.97 -23.01
N PRO A 474 2.90 -13.96 -22.72
CA PRO A 474 4.30 -14.20 -22.39
C PRO A 474 4.43 -15.08 -21.14
N ARG A 475 5.42 -15.99 -21.15
CA ARG A 475 5.79 -16.82 -19.98
C ARG A 475 6.90 -16.20 -19.15
N LYS A 476 7.63 -15.24 -19.73
CA LYS A 476 8.69 -14.48 -19.07
C LYS A 476 8.62 -13.04 -19.55
N SER A 477 9.02 -12.10 -18.70
CA SER A 477 9.08 -10.68 -19.06
C SER A 477 10.24 -9.97 -18.35
N TYR A 478 10.61 -8.79 -18.84
CA TYR A 478 11.77 -8.02 -18.37
C TYR A 478 11.38 -7.10 -17.21
N PHE A 479 12.00 -7.32 -16.05
CA PHE A 479 12.00 -6.38 -14.94
C PHE A 479 13.39 -5.76 -14.84
N GLN A 480 13.48 -4.46 -14.59
CA GLN A 480 14.76 -3.77 -14.47
C GLN A 480 14.72 -2.76 -13.35
N GLU A 481 15.84 -2.66 -12.64
CA GLU A 481 16.09 -1.59 -11.70
C GLU A 481 17.41 -0.90 -11.99
N ILE A 482 17.43 0.42 -11.81
CA ILE A 482 18.63 1.24 -11.88
C ILE A 482 18.71 2.06 -10.59
N ARG A 483 19.83 1.93 -9.89
CA ARG A 483 20.20 2.75 -8.74
C ARG A 483 21.21 3.79 -9.18
N LEU A 484 20.87 5.07 -9.01
CA LEU A 484 21.76 6.21 -9.20
C LEU A 484 21.89 6.95 -7.86
N GLY A 485 22.84 6.53 -7.01
CA GLY A 485 22.96 7.06 -5.66
C GLY A 485 21.72 6.70 -4.81
N PRO A 486 20.98 7.68 -4.25
CA PRO A 486 19.73 7.43 -3.53
C PRO A 486 18.52 7.21 -4.44
N PHE A 487 18.62 7.51 -5.75
CA PHE A 487 17.51 7.38 -6.70
C PHE A 487 17.39 5.94 -7.21
N LEU A 488 16.18 5.40 -7.22
CA LEU A 488 15.89 4.03 -7.67
C LEU A 488 14.78 4.03 -8.74
N PHE A 489 15.13 3.70 -9.98
CA PHE A 489 14.20 3.59 -11.09
C PHE A 489 13.74 2.14 -11.25
N LEU A 490 12.44 1.91 -11.16
CA LEU A 490 11.79 0.59 -11.18
C LEU A 490 11.02 0.46 -12.49
N ALA A 491 11.65 -0.13 -13.51
CA ALA A 491 11.06 -0.26 -14.83
C ALA A 491 10.16 -1.51 -14.90
N PHE A 492 8.86 -1.27 -15.05
CA PHE A 492 7.80 -2.26 -15.01
C PHE A 492 7.23 -2.56 -16.41
N PRO A 493 7.18 -3.84 -16.84
CA PRO A 493 6.75 -4.21 -18.18
C PRO A 493 5.23 -4.33 -18.33
N GLY A 494 4.45 -3.31 -17.96
CA GLY A 494 2.99 -3.36 -18.08
C GLY A 494 2.28 -2.15 -17.53
N GLU A 495 0.98 -2.30 -17.32
CA GLU A 495 0.13 -1.30 -16.68
C GLU A 495 -0.06 -1.66 -15.21
N LEU A 496 0.59 -0.90 -14.32
CA LEU A 496 0.48 -1.11 -12.88
C LEU A 496 -0.63 -0.24 -12.32
N HIS A 497 -1.48 -0.80 -11.47
CA HIS A 497 -2.47 -0.04 -10.74
C HIS A 497 -1.81 0.88 -9.71
N SER A 498 -2.35 2.08 -9.56
CA SER A 498 -1.89 3.18 -8.72
C SER A 498 -1.56 2.74 -7.29
N GLU A 499 -2.49 2.06 -6.62
CA GLU A 499 -2.31 1.47 -5.29
C GLU A 499 -1.05 0.58 -5.20
N THR A 500 -0.84 -0.31 -6.18
CA THR A 500 0.33 -1.19 -6.17
C THR A 500 1.62 -0.40 -6.41
N GLY A 501 1.55 0.64 -7.26
CA GLY A 501 2.65 1.58 -7.46
C GLY A 501 3.05 2.28 -6.18
N LEU A 502 2.07 2.84 -5.46
CA LEU A 502 2.29 3.54 -4.19
C LEU A 502 2.83 2.61 -3.10
N GLU A 503 2.34 1.37 -3.02
CA GLU A 503 2.89 0.35 -2.12
C GLU A 503 4.38 0.08 -2.39
N ILE A 504 4.76 -0.07 -3.66
CA ILE A 504 6.17 -0.24 -4.05
C ILE A 504 6.98 0.99 -3.66
N GLU A 505 6.51 2.19 -3.97
CA GLU A 505 7.23 3.42 -3.66
C GLU A 505 7.44 3.58 -2.14
N ASN A 506 6.39 3.41 -1.35
CA ASN A 506 6.48 3.49 0.11
C ASN A 506 7.48 2.47 0.66
N ARG A 507 7.48 1.23 0.13
CA ARG A 507 8.42 0.17 0.50
C ARG A 507 9.87 0.49 0.13
N MET A 508 10.12 1.24 -0.95
CA MET A 508 11.49 1.65 -1.31
C MET A 508 11.95 2.88 -0.53
N ARG A 509 11.06 3.86 -0.26
CA ARG A 509 11.35 5.01 0.62
C ARG A 509 11.71 4.56 2.03
N ALA A 510 11.00 3.56 2.51
CA ALA A 510 11.27 2.79 3.71
C ALA A 510 12.72 2.24 3.81
N LYS A 511 13.33 1.92 2.67
CA LYS A 511 14.71 1.43 2.53
C LYS A 511 15.69 2.56 2.18
N PHE A 512 15.30 3.81 2.45
CA PHE A 512 16.08 5.04 2.22
C PHE A 512 16.38 5.36 0.74
N PHE A 513 15.58 4.83 -0.19
CA PHE A 513 15.66 5.19 -1.60
C PHE A 513 14.61 6.24 -1.98
N GLN A 514 14.89 7.01 -3.03
CA GLN A 514 13.92 7.83 -3.73
C GLN A 514 13.43 7.09 -4.98
N PRO A 515 12.26 6.41 -4.94
CA PRO A 515 11.82 5.54 -6.01
C PRO A 515 11.11 6.27 -7.15
N PHE A 516 11.21 5.70 -8.34
CA PHE A 516 10.58 6.13 -9.57
C PHE A 516 10.04 4.90 -10.29
N VAL A 517 8.74 4.63 -10.17
CA VAL A 517 8.08 3.55 -10.92
C VAL A 517 7.84 4.01 -12.36
N ILE A 518 8.46 3.32 -13.32
CA ILE A 518 8.29 3.59 -14.76
C ILE A 518 7.47 2.45 -15.35
N GLY A 519 6.21 2.69 -15.67
CA GLY A 519 5.34 1.76 -16.37
C GLY A 519 5.72 1.59 -17.85
N PHE A 520 5.07 0.65 -18.53
CA PHE A 520 5.19 0.45 -19.98
C PHE A 520 6.64 0.24 -20.47
N ALA A 521 7.50 -0.29 -19.60
CA ALA A 521 8.94 -0.32 -19.83
C ALA A 521 9.44 -1.70 -20.25
N ASN A 522 10.28 -1.74 -21.27
CA ASN A 522 11.09 -2.88 -21.73
C ASN A 522 10.34 -4.08 -22.33
N ASP A 523 9.11 -4.33 -21.92
CA ASP A 523 8.21 -5.35 -22.41
C ASP A 523 6.78 -5.00 -21.97
N TYR A 524 5.80 -5.81 -22.36
CA TYR A 524 4.40 -5.55 -22.03
C TYR A 524 3.64 -6.83 -21.66
N ILE A 525 3.08 -6.85 -20.44
CA ILE A 525 2.34 -7.98 -19.87
C ILE A 525 0.86 -7.65 -19.59
N GLY A 526 0.41 -6.44 -19.94
CA GLY A 526 -0.94 -5.96 -19.67
C GLY A 526 -1.12 -5.48 -18.22
N TYR A 527 -2.36 -5.59 -17.72
CA TYR A 527 -2.80 -4.99 -16.47
C TYR A 527 -2.45 -5.82 -15.24
N VAL A 528 -1.92 -5.15 -14.23
CA VAL A 528 -1.72 -5.69 -12.89
C VAL A 528 -2.57 -4.90 -11.91
N VAL A 529 -3.66 -5.52 -11.46
CA VAL A 529 -4.56 -4.96 -10.45
C VAL A 529 -4.31 -5.61 -9.08
N PRO A 530 -4.55 -4.88 -7.99
CA PRO A 530 -4.52 -5.40 -6.64
C PRO A 530 -5.44 -6.61 -6.51
N ARG A 531 -5.03 -7.56 -5.68
CA ARG A 531 -5.78 -8.79 -5.41
C ARG A 531 -7.25 -8.54 -5.02
N ARG A 532 -7.51 -7.48 -4.26
CA ARG A 532 -8.87 -7.08 -3.81
C ARG A 532 -9.77 -6.69 -4.98
N HIS A 533 -9.20 -6.07 -6.01
CA HIS A 533 -9.91 -5.62 -7.21
C HIS A 533 -10.01 -6.69 -8.29
N TRP A 534 -9.07 -7.65 -8.34
CA TRP A 534 -9.01 -8.67 -9.41
C TRP A 534 -10.31 -9.48 -9.60
N LYS A 535 -11.06 -9.71 -8.51
CA LYS A 535 -12.34 -10.43 -8.58
C LYS A 535 -13.52 -9.56 -9.02
N ASN A 536 -13.43 -8.25 -8.85
CA ASN A 536 -14.45 -7.32 -9.30
C ASN A 536 -14.32 -7.20 -10.83
N ARG A 537 -15.24 -7.85 -11.56
CA ARG A 537 -15.19 -7.92 -13.03
C ARG A 537 -16.01 -6.80 -13.70
N ASP A 538 -16.56 -5.88 -12.91
CA ASP A 538 -17.28 -4.72 -13.42
C ASP A 538 -16.29 -3.65 -13.95
N HIS A 539 -15.04 -3.68 -13.46
CA HIS A 539 -13.96 -2.83 -13.95
C HIS A 539 -13.15 -3.49 -15.07
N TYR A 540 -12.85 -2.72 -16.12
CA TYR A 540 -12.15 -3.19 -17.31
C TYR A 540 -10.76 -3.77 -16.97
N GLU A 541 -9.98 -3.08 -16.16
CA GLU A 541 -8.62 -3.42 -15.72
C GLU A 541 -8.58 -4.81 -15.10
N SER A 542 -9.54 -5.10 -14.23
CA SER A 542 -9.72 -6.41 -13.62
C SER A 542 -10.10 -7.47 -14.64
N THR A 543 -10.81 -7.11 -15.72
CA THR A 543 -11.15 -8.06 -16.80
C THR A 543 -9.93 -8.52 -17.60
N VAL A 544 -8.98 -7.60 -17.82
CA VAL A 544 -7.77 -7.80 -18.63
C VAL A 544 -6.49 -8.04 -17.79
N SER A 545 -6.64 -8.31 -16.49
CA SER A 545 -5.52 -8.79 -15.65
C SER A 545 -5.34 -10.31 -15.73
N PHE A 546 -4.48 -10.74 -16.65
CA PHE A 546 -4.43 -12.13 -17.11
C PHE A 546 -3.65 -13.10 -16.20
N PHE A 547 -2.82 -12.62 -15.27
CA PHE A 547 -1.91 -13.47 -14.48
C PHE A 547 -2.46 -13.86 -13.10
N GLY A 548 -3.70 -13.49 -12.81
CA GLY A 548 -4.40 -13.87 -11.59
C GLY A 548 -4.16 -12.93 -10.40
N PRO A 549 -4.86 -13.18 -9.28
CA PRO A 549 -4.92 -12.28 -8.11
C PRO A 549 -3.66 -12.28 -7.24
N GLN A 550 -2.53 -12.76 -7.76
CA GLN A 550 -1.25 -12.78 -7.06
C GLN A 550 -0.16 -12.00 -7.81
N MET A 551 -0.55 -11.32 -8.88
CA MET A 551 0.37 -10.68 -9.82
C MET A 551 0.95 -9.39 -9.23
N ASP A 552 0.15 -8.59 -8.54
CA ASP A 552 0.56 -7.47 -7.67
C ASP A 552 1.72 -7.86 -6.74
N TYR A 553 1.50 -8.94 -5.99
CA TYR A 553 2.47 -9.80 -5.34
C TYR A 553 3.81 -9.95 -6.05
N PHE A 554 3.70 -10.74 -7.09
CA PHE A 554 4.82 -11.17 -7.86
C PHE A 554 5.67 -9.98 -8.33
N VAL A 555 5.05 -8.85 -8.68
CA VAL A 555 5.74 -7.61 -9.08
C VAL A 555 6.54 -7.04 -7.91
N GLN A 556 5.92 -6.80 -6.75
CA GLN A 556 6.61 -6.23 -5.57
C GLN A 556 7.85 -7.04 -5.17
N ARG A 557 7.70 -8.36 -5.05
CA ARG A 557 8.82 -9.27 -4.72
C ARG A 557 9.89 -9.31 -5.78
N THR A 558 9.49 -9.20 -7.05
CA THR A 558 10.46 -9.21 -8.14
C THR A 558 11.36 -7.99 -8.02
N PHE A 559 10.81 -6.82 -7.71
CA PHE A 559 11.60 -5.64 -7.44
C PHE A 559 12.48 -5.80 -6.19
N ASP A 560 11.93 -6.20 -5.03
CA ASP A 560 12.75 -6.41 -3.82
C ASP A 560 13.98 -7.32 -4.06
N ARG A 561 13.78 -8.41 -4.81
CA ARG A 561 14.84 -9.37 -5.14
C ARG A 561 15.87 -8.79 -6.11
N ILE A 562 15.47 -7.91 -7.02
CA ILE A 562 16.41 -7.22 -7.92
C ILE A 562 17.19 -6.17 -7.12
N LEU A 563 16.52 -5.41 -6.25
CA LEU A 563 17.15 -4.44 -5.36
C LEU A 563 18.23 -5.07 -4.49
N GLU A 564 17.98 -6.26 -3.93
CA GLU A 564 18.97 -7.03 -3.16
C GLU A 564 20.28 -7.31 -3.91
N LYS A 565 20.28 -7.26 -5.25
CA LYS A 565 21.49 -7.40 -6.09
C LYS A 565 22.17 -6.07 -6.37
N LEU A 566 21.43 -4.96 -6.30
CA LEU A 566 21.95 -3.61 -6.47
C LEU A 566 22.54 -3.02 -5.19
N VAL A 567 22.40 -3.72 -4.06
CA VAL A 567 22.86 -3.27 -2.75
C VAL A 567 23.96 -4.21 -2.23
N ALA A 568 25.09 -3.65 -1.80
CA ALA A 568 26.25 -4.42 -1.33
C ALA A 568 25.96 -5.07 0.03
N PRO A 569 26.63 -6.18 0.42
CA PRO A 569 26.35 -6.90 1.67
C PRO A 569 26.30 -6.01 2.92
N GLU A 570 27.24 -5.08 3.05
CA GLU A 570 27.31 -4.09 4.13
C GLU A 570 26.10 -3.15 4.13
N GLU A 571 25.59 -2.80 2.95
CA GLU A 571 24.38 -2.01 2.79
C GLU A 571 23.11 -2.85 3.05
N LYS A 572 23.16 -4.20 2.92
CA LYS A 572 22.01 -5.10 3.19
C LYS A 572 21.63 -5.17 4.66
N VAL A 573 22.58 -4.99 5.57
CA VAL A 573 22.33 -4.88 7.01
C VAL A 573 21.42 -3.68 7.32
N PHE A 574 21.52 -2.61 6.51
CA PHE A 574 20.59 -1.49 6.58
C PHE A 574 19.23 -1.77 5.92
N ILE A 575 19.11 -2.79 5.05
CA ILE A 575 17.86 -3.07 4.33
C ILE A 575 16.81 -3.75 5.22
N GLN A 576 17.19 -4.70 6.09
CA GLN A 576 16.27 -5.32 7.05
C GLN A 576 17.01 -5.75 8.32
N PRO A 577 16.64 -5.25 9.52
CA PRO A 577 17.26 -5.66 10.78
C PRO A 577 16.78 -7.05 11.24
N ALA A 578 17.59 -7.76 12.02
CA ALA A 578 17.16 -8.99 12.68
C ALA A 578 16.11 -8.71 13.77
N GLY A 579 15.19 -9.64 13.97
CA GLY A 579 14.28 -9.58 15.11
C GLY A 579 14.96 -10.00 16.41
N GLU A 580 14.55 -9.40 17.51
CA GLU A 580 15.04 -9.70 18.85
C GLU A 580 13.93 -10.29 19.71
N LEU A 581 14.27 -11.31 20.49
CA LEU A 581 13.43 -11.88 21.53
C LEU A 581 14.07 -11.60 22.90
N LEU A 582 13.38 -10.81 23.70
CA LEU A 582 13.75 -10.44 25.06
C LEU A 582 12.72 -11.01 26.05
N SER A 583 13.05 -10.97 27.33
CA SER A 583 12.12 -11.27 28.42
C SER A 583 12.14 -10.12 29.41
N ARG A 584 10.97 -9.63 29.81
CA ARG A 584 10.83 -8.64 30.87
C ARG A 584 9.95 -9.25 31.95
N GLU A 585 10.55 -9.54 33.11
CA GLU A 585 9.86 -10.14 34.26
C GLU A 585 9.06 -11.41 33.90
N GLY A 586 9.57 -12.22 32.96
CA GLY A 586 8.94 -13.46 32.51
C GLY A 586 8.01 -13.31 31.29
N LEU A 587 7.57 -12.08 30.95
CA LEU A 587 6.77 -11.83 29.76
C LEU A 587 7.65 -11.66 28.52
N PRO A 588 7.44 -12.44 27.45
CA PRO A 588 8.24 -12.32 26.23
C PRO A 588 7.97 -11.04 25.45
N VAL A 589 9.06 -10.41 25.00
CA VAL A 589 9.06 -9.13 24.29
C VAL A 589 9.77 -9.32 22.95
N LEU A 590 9.07 -9.04 21.85
CA LEU A 590 9.66 -9.10 20.51
C LEU A 590 9.93 -7.68 20.01
N LYS A 591 11.13 -7.42 19.50
CA LYS A 591 11.40 -6.25 18.65
C LYS A 591 11.52 -6.73 17.21
N LEU A 592 10.57 -6.34 16.37
CA LEU A 592 10.46 -6.79 14.98
C LEU A 592 10.45 -5.58 14.08
N ARG A 593 11.38 -5.52 13.11
CA ARG A 593 11.42 -4.44 12.15
C ARG A 593 11.71 -4.98 10.77
N GLY A 594 11.04 -4.38 9.78
CA GLY A 594 11.27 -4.66 8.38
C GLY A 594 10.00 -4.82 7.57
N ASP A 595 10.11 -5.35 6.36
CA ASP A 595 8.91 -5.58 5.55
C ASP A 595 7.99 -6.64 6.20
N PRO A 596 6.68 -6.66 5.86
CA PRO A 596 5.70 -7.50 6.56
C PRO A 596 6.07 -8.99 6.56
N TYR A 597 6.65 -9.52 5.48
CA TYR A 597 7.08 -10.92 5.44
C TYR A 597 8.24 -11.15 6.40
N HIS A 598 9.24 -10.25 6.38
CA HIS A 598 10.40 -10.32 7.25
C HIS A 598 10.02 -10.24 8.74
N VAL A 599 9.16 -9.29 9.12
CA VAL A 599 8.60 -9.18 10.47
C VAL A 599 7.96 -10.50 10.91
N GLY A 600 7.11 -11.08 10.05
CA GLY A 600 6.49 -12.36 10.35
C GLY A 600 7.49 -13.52 10.41
N PHE A 601 8.47 -13.55 9.51
CA PHE A 601 9.50 -14.59 9.47
C PHE A 601 10.34 -14.58 10.73
N GLU A 602 10.75 -13.40 11.19
CA GLU A 602 11.52 -13.26 12.42
C GLU A 602 10.73 -13.68 13.65
N GLU A 603 9.43 -13.33 13.76
CA GLU A 603 8.56 -13.87 14.81
C GLU A 603 8.53 -15.41 14.76
N GLY A 604 8.30 -15.96 13.56
CA GLY A 604 8.26 -17.40 13.34
C GLY A 604 9.57 -18.09 13.71
N ARG A 605 10.71 -17.50 13.35
CA ARG A 605 12.06 -18.01 13.61
C ARG A 605 12.38 -18.01 15.10
N LEU A 606 12.02 -16.93 15.81
CA LEU A 606 12.30 -16.76 17.23
C LEU A 606 11.41 -17.62 18.13
N LEU A 607 10.16 -17.88 17.72
CA LEU A 607 9.14 -18.55 18.56
C LEU A 607 8.57 -19.84 17.94
N GLY A 608 9.28 -20.44 16.97
CA GLY A 608 8.76 -21.54 16.16
C GLY A 608 8.13 -22.71 16.94
N PRO A 609 8.80 -23.29 17.95
CA PRO A 609 8.23 -24.33 18.80
C PRO A 609 6.96 -23.91 19.53
N GLN A 610 6.95 -22.72 20.13
CA GLN A 610 5.83 -22.17 20.90
C GLN A 610 4.63 -21.86 20.00
N ILE A 611 4.86 -21.33 18.80
CA ILE A 611 3.83 -21.11 17.79
C ILE A 611 3.18 -22.44 17.38
N LYS A 612 3.99 -23.47 17.12
CA LYS A 612 3.49 -24.80 16.76
C LYS A 612 2.61 -25.38 17.86
N GLN A 613 3.08 -25.31 19.10
CA GLN A 613 2.35 -25.80 20.27
C GLN A 613 1.03 -25.05 20.45
N GLY A 614 1.05 -23.72 20.57
CA GLY A 614 -0.15 -22.93 20.83
C GLY A 614 -1.22 -23.07 19.74
N VAL A 615 -0.81 -23.11 18.47
CA VAL A 615 -1.75 -23.36 17.37
C VAL A 615 -2.38 -24.75 17.48
N ASP A 616 -1.62 -25.77 17.86
CA ASP A 616 -2.15 -27.12 18.04
C ASP A 616 -3.04 -27.26 19.28
N ASP A 617 -2.75 -26.51 20.35
CA ASP A 617 -3.53 -26.46 21.58
C ASP A 617 -4.91 -25.85 21.34
N ILE A 618 -4.98 -24.72 20.61
CA ILE A 618 -6.23 -24.11 20.17
C ILE A 618 -7.11 -25.11 19.40
N PHE A 619 -6.55 -25.78 18.39
CA PHE A 619 -7.32 -26.76 17.61
C PHE A 619 -7.58 -28.07 18.39
N ARG A 620 -6.81 -28.38 19.45
CA ARG A 620 -7.09 -29.50 20.35
C ARG A 620 -8.29 -29.17 21.25
N TYR A 621 -8.37 -27.96 21.78
CA TYR A 621 -9.51 -27.49 22.56
C TYR A 621 -10.81 -27.63 21.77
N PHE A 622 -10.88 -27.07 20.55
CA PHE A 622 -12.10 -27.16 19.75
C PHE A 622 -12.48 -28.60 19.37
N ARG A 623 -11.49 -29.50 19.23
CA ARG A 623 -11.77 -30.94 19.02
C ARG A 623 -12.37 -31.60 20.25
N LYS A 624 -11.92 -31.23 21.45
CA LYS A 624 -12.48 -31.72 22.73
C LYS A 624 -13.92 -31.23 22.92
N GLU A 625 -14.24 -29.99 22.56
CA GLU A 625 -15.63 -29.49 22.60
C GLU A 625 -16.57 -30.28 21.66
N LEU A 626 -16.01 -30.85 20.58
CA LEU A 626 -16.71 -31.75 19.65
C LEU A 626 -16.42 -33.24 19.92
N ARG A 627 -16.10 -33.63 21.17
CA ARG A 627 -15.72 -35.02 21.54
C ARG A 627 -16.72 -36.08 21.10
N TYR A 628 -17.98 -35.71 20.95
CA TYR A 628 -19.05 -36.62 20.58
C TYR A 628 -19.18 -36.90 19.07
N LEU A 629 -18.35 -36.25 18.24
CA LEU A 629 -18.17 -36.57 16.82
C LEU A 629 -16.71 -37.03 16.58
N PRO A 630 -16.25 -38.12 17.22
CA PRO A 630 -14.84 -38.43 17.40
C PRO A 630 -14.08 -38.65 16.08
N PHE A 631 -14.74 -39.18 15.05
CA PHE A 631 -14.12 -39.42 13.74
C PHE A 631 -14.16 -38.19 12.80
N MET A 632 -15.11 -37.28 13.00
CA MET A 632 -15.36 -36.16 12.07
C MET A 632 -14.94 -34.79 12.61
N ASN A 633 -14.70 -34.63 13.92
CA ASN A 633 -14.42 -33.33 14.55
C ASN A 633 -13.27 -32.54 13.88
N ARG A 634 -12.17 -33.21 13.53
CA ARG A 634 -11.00 -32.62 12.87
C ARG A 634 -11.35 -32.12 11.47
N LEU A 635 -12.16 -32.87 10.73
CA LEU A 635 -12.61 -32.48 9.40
C LEU A 635 -13.58 -31.30 9.47
N ILE A 636 -14.53 -31.32 10.41
CA ILE A 636 -15.51 -30.26 10.63
C ILE A 636 -14.82 -28.94 10.99
N ILE A 637 -13.95 -28.91 12.00
CA ILE A 637 -13.25 -27.68 12.42
C ILE A 637 -12.41 -27.12 11.27
N ARG A 638 -11.65 -27.99 10.58
CA ARG A 638 -10.84 -27.57 9.42
C ARG A 638 -11.71 -26.99 8.31
N TRP A 639 -12.86 -27.59 8.06
CA TRP A 639 -13.79 -27.19 7.02
C TRP A 639 -14.48 -25.86 7.34
N ILE A 640 -14.95 -25.66 8.57
CA ILE A 640 -15.63 -24.44 9.02
C ILE A 640 -14.67 -23.25 9.03
N SER A 641 -13.55 -23.36 9.76
CA SER A 641 -12.54 -22.31 9.82
C SER A 641 -11.91 -22.02 8.45
N GLY A 642 -11.73 -23.05 7.61
CA GLY A 642 -11.31 -22.87 6.23
C GLY A 642 -12.33 -22.15 5.36
N ARG A 643 -13.64 -22.41 5.53
CA ARG A 643 -14.71 -21.70 4.83
C ARG A 643 -14.84 -20.25 5.29
N ALA A 644 -14.78 -20.01 6.60
CA ALA A 644 -14.79 -18.67 7.16
C ALA A 644 -13.61 -17.86 6.61
N TRP A 645 -12.39 -18.39 6.71
CA TRP A 645 -11.21 -17.76 6.12
C TRP A 645 -11.39 -17.51 4.63
N LYS A 646 -11.93 -18.45 3.85
CA LYS A 646 -12.13 -18.27 2.40
C LYS A 646 -13.08 -17.11 2.06
N LYS A 647 -14.02 -16.78 2.94
CA LYS A 647 -14.91 -15.62 2.79
C LYS A 647 -14.20 -14.30 3.14
N MET A 648 -13.33 -14.31 4.16
CA MET A 648 -12.54 -13.14 4.59
C MET A 648 -11.30 -12.88 3.72
N GLU A 649 -10.68 -13.93 3.18
CA GLU A 649 -9.42 -13.91 2.42
C GLU A 649 -9.35 -12.86 1.29
N PRO A 650 -10.44 -12.51 0.56
CA PRO A 650 -10.43 -11.45 -0.43
C PRO A 650 -10.22 -10.04 0.14
N PHE A 651 -10.49 -9.84 1.42
CA PHE A 651 -10.44 -8.55 2.13
C PHE A 651 -9.15 -8.38 2.96
N ILE A 652 -8.34 -9.43 3.04
CA ILE A 652 -7.04 -9.43 3.70
C ILE A 652 -6.04 -8.69 2.80
N ALA A 653 -5.42 -7.64 3.33
CA ALA A 653 -4.40 -6.89 2.63
C ALA A 653 -3.19 -7.79 2.35
N TYR A 654 -2.45 -7.47 1.30
CA TYR A 654 -1.36 -8.33 0.89
C TYR A 654 -0.23 -8.37 1.95
N ASP A 655 0.04 -7.25 2.59
CA ASP A 655 1.00 -7.16 3.70
C ASP A 655 0.60 -8.01 4.92
N GLU A 656 -0.70 -8.09 5.22
CA GLU A 656 -1.24 -8.99 6.26
C GLU A 656 -1.05 -10.45 5.88
N TYR A 657 -1.31 -10.78 4.59
CA TYR A 657 -1.01 -12.09 4.03
C TYR A 657 0.47 -12.44 4.17
N LEU A 658 1.37 -11.50 3.89
CA LEU A 658 2.81 -11.69 4.00
C LEU A 658 3.27 -11.91 5.42
N HIS A 659 2.77 -11.12 6.35
CA HIS A 659 3.09 -11.27 7.77
C HIS A 659 2.72 -12.66 8.25
N MET A 660 1.49 -13.12 7.99
CA MET A 660 1.08 -14.49 8.31
C MET A 660 1.91 -15.56 7.60
N LYS A 661 2.32 -15.30 6.35
CA LYS A 661 3.13 -16.24 5.55
C LYS A 661 4.56 -16.31 6.09
N GLY A 662 5.14 -15.18 6.49
CA GLY A 662 6.42 -15.10 7.19
C GLY A 662 6.40 -15.91 8.46
N ILE A 663 5.38 -15.71 9.32
CA ILE A 663 5.19 -16.50 10.55
C ILE A 663 5.18 -18.00 10.24
N ALA A 664 4.40 -18.40 9.24
CA ALA A 664 4.28 -19.80 8.86
C ALA A 664 5.63 -20.41 8.42
N ASP A 665 6.39 -19.66 7.62
CA ASP A 665 7.68 -20.11 7.09
C ASP A 665 8.76 -20.13 8.18
N GLY A 666 8.88 -19.06 8.97
CA GLY A 666 9.85 -18.97 10.06
C GLY A 666 9.61 -20.03 11.13
N ALA A 667 8.33 -20.30 11.48
CA ALA A 667 7.99 -21.31 12.47
C ALA A 667 8.04 -22.74 11.88
N GLY A 668 8.07 -22.91 10.56
CA GLY A 668 7.96 -24.21 9.90
C GLY A 668 6.60 -24.88 10.15
N ILE A 669 5.50 -24.11 10.09
CA ILE A 669 4.12 -24.59 10.28
C ILE A 669 3.31 -24.38 8.99
N SER A 670 2.30 -25.23 8.77
CA SER A 670 1.40 -25.05 7.63
C SER A 670 0.72 -23.68 7.67
N PHE A 671 0.92 -22.89 6.61
CA PHE A 671 0.25 -21.61 6.42
C PHE A 671 -1.28 -21.71 6.54
N GLY A 672 -1.86 -22.85 6.15
CA GLY A 672 -3.29 -23.10 6.33
C GLY A 672 -3.74 -23.12 7.80
N LYS A 673 -2.88 -23.47 8.76
CA LYS A 673 -3.17 -23.35 10.20
C LYS A 673 -3.14 -21.88 10.63
N ILE A 674 -2.11 -21.12 10.24
CA ILE A 674 -2.01 -19.68 10.55
C ILE A 674 -3.22 -18.90 10.03
N LYS A 675 -3.63 -19.12 8.78
CA LYS A 675 -4.84 -18.48 8.23
C LYS A 675 -6.10 -18.77 9.06
N ARG A 676 -6.23 -20.00 9.57
CA ARG A 676 -7.44 -20.41 10.31
C ARG A 676 -7.49 -19.83 11.72
N ILE A 677 -6.36 -19.65 12.40
CA ILE A 677 -6.36 -18.98 13.72
C ILE A 677 -6.79 -17.51 13.61
N HIS A 678 -6.48 -16.84 12.49
CA HIS A 678 -6.91 -15.47 12.21
C HIS A 678 -8.42 -15.32 11.94
N ALA A 679 -9.11 -16.43 11.63
CA ALA A 679 -10.56 -16.46 11.51
C ALA A 679 -11.27 -16.65 12.87
N LEU A 680 -10.54 -16.98 13.95
CA LEU A 680 -11.17 -17.36 15.21
C LEU A 680 -11.88 -16.22 15.93
N PRO A 681 -11.36 -14.98 16.00
CA PRO A 681 -12.09 -13.88 16.62
C PRO A 681 -13.45 -13.66 15.94
N GLU A 682 -13.50 -13.82 14.61
CA GLU A 682 -14.76 -13.75 13.84
C GLU A 682 -15.67 -14.96 14.04
N LEU A 683 -15.14 -16.12 14.42
CA LEU A 683 -15.94 -17.33 14.70
C LEU A 683 -16.30 -17.47 16.17
N TYR A 684 -15.73 -16.66 17.04
CA TYR A 684 -15.96 -16.71 18.47
C TYR A 684 -15.73 -15.30 19.04
N PRO A 685 -16.62 -14.34 18.73
CA PRO A 685 -16.51 -12.99 19.25
C PRO A 685 -16.69 -13.04 20.76
N THR A 686 -15.73 -12.51 21.49
CA THR A 686 -15.78 -12.54 22.95
C THR A 686 -16.24 -11.21 23.53
N PHE A 687 -16.76 -11.32 24.73
CA PHE A 687 -17.08 -10.25 25.63
C PHE A 687 -15.78 -9.62 26.16
N CYS A 688 -15.72 -8.30 26.27
CA CYS A 688 -14.55 -7.54 26.72
C CYS A 688 -14.99 -6.23 27.40
N SER A 689 -14.08 -5.57 28.11
CA SER A 689 -14.28 -4.19 28.61
C SER A 689 -13.23 -3.25 28.06
N ASN A 690 -13.62 -2.01 27.78
CA ASN A 690 -12.73 -0.98 27.29
C ASN A 690 -13.21 0.42 27.74
N GLY A 691 -12.27 1.32 28.03
CA GLY A 691 -12.57 2.71 28.36
C GLY A 691 -11.34 3.60 28.37
N ALA A 692 -11.54 4.90 28.23
CA ALA A 692 -10.50 5.92 28.26
C ALA A 692 -11.01 7.18 28.97
N TYR A 693 -10.13 7.80 29.76
CA TYR A 693 -10.44 8.91 30.65
C TYR A 693 -9.30 9.92 30.61
N TRP A 694 -9.60 11.21 30.67
CA TRP A 694 -8.60 12.28 30.58
C TRP A 694 -9.08 13.55 31.27
N GLY A 695 -8.31 14.64 31.16
CA GLY A 695 -8.76 15.97 31.56
C GLY A 695 -9.21 16.01 33.01
N ALA A 696 -10.41 16.53 33.26
CA ALA A 696 -10.97 16.65 34.61
C ALA A 696 -11.26 15.30 35.30
N ALA A 697 -11.32 14.20 34.56
CA ALA A 697 -11.51 12.87 35.15
C ALA A 697 -10.22 12.32 35.80
N THR A 698 -9.05 12.79 35.38
CA THR A 698 -7.73 12.27 35.76
C THR A 698 -6.97 13.22 36.67
N GLU A 699 -6.11 12.68 37.54
CA GLU A 699 -5.37 13.43 38.57
C GLU A 699 -4.49 14.55 37.99
N ASP A 700 -3.85 14.32 36.85
CA ASP A 700 -2.90 15.25 36.19
C ASP A 700 -3.37 15.72 34.80
N GLY A 701 -4.60 15.39 34.42
CA GLY A 701 -5.15 15.66 33.10
C GLY A 701 -4.52 14.86 31.95
N SER A 702 -3.70 13.84 32.23
CA SER A 702 -3.21 12.90 31.21
C SER A 702 -4.32 11.96 30.73
N LEU A 703 -4.13 11.27 29.60
CA LEU A 703 -5.09 10.27 29.15
C LEU A 703 -4.69 8.89 29.66
N ILE A 704 -5.65 8.18 30.26
CA ILE A 704 -5.52 6.81 30.73
C ILE A 704 -6.58 5.94 30.06
N ALA A 705 -6.16 4.83 29.45
CA ALA A 705 -7.08 3.86 28.85
C ALA A 705 -6.95 2.47 29.49
N ILE A 706 -8.09 1.82 29.74
CA ILE A 706 -8.22 0.47 30.31
C ILE A 706 -8.69 -0.49 29.22
N ARG A 707 -8.02 -1.64 29.11
CA ARG A 707 -8.39 -2.71 28.18
C ARG A 707 -8.33 -4.08 28.84
N ASN A 708 -9.49 -4.72 29.03
CA ASN A 708 -9.60 -6.10 29.50
C ASN A 708 -10.06 -7.02 28.37
N LEU A 709 -9.19 -7.93 27.93
CA LEU A 709 -9.46 -8.94 26.91
C LEU A 709 -9.84 -10.26 27.57
N ASP A 710 -11.03 -10.76 27.23
CA ASP A 710 -11.56 -11.97 27.83
C ASP A 710 -11.71 -13.08 26.77
N TRP A 711 -11.30 -14.29 27.14
CA TRP A 711 -11.45 -15.50 26.35
C TRP A 711 -11.45 -16.74 27.25
N ASN A 712 -11.83 -17.90 26.71
CA ASN A 712 -11.87 -19.11 27.52
C ASN A 712 -10.45 -19.57 27.84
N ARG A 713 -10.06 -19.47 29.12
CA ARG A 713 -8.72 -19.86 29.61
C ARG A 713 -8.37 -21.31 29.32
N LYS A 714 -9.35 -22.23 29.24
CA LYS A 714 -9.13 -23.64 28.90
C LYS A 714 -8.59 -23.85 27.46
N MET A 715 -8.63 -22.81 26.61
CA MET A 715 -7.98 -22.84 25.30
C MET A 715 -6.45 -22.77 25.37
N GLY A 716 -5.87 -22.35 26.51
CA GLY A 716 -4.41 -22.25 26.70
C GLY A 716 -3.74 -21.05 26.01
N ILE A 717 -4.50 -20.17 25.37
CA ILE A 717 -3.95 -19.06 24.55
C ILE A 717 -3.14 -18.07 25.39
N HIS A 718 -3.53 -17.86 26.64
CA HIS A 718 -2.83 -17.00 27.59
C HIS A 718 -1.40 -17.46 27.88
N GLU A 719 -1.07 -18.75 27.73
CA GLU A 719 0.30 -19.27 27.88
C GLU A 719 1.24 -18.87 26.73
N HIS A 720 0.69 -18.23 25.69
CA HIS A 720 1.39 -17.86 24.47
C HIS A 720 1.32 -16.36 24.19
N ALA A 721 1.29 -15.53 25.23
CA ALA A 721 1.23 -14.08 25.15
C ALA A 721 2.62 -13.45 24.92
N ALA A 722 2.65 -12.32 24.20
CA ALA A 722 3.84 -11.52 23.96
C ALA A 722 3.51 -10.04 23.80
N VAL A 723 4.46 -9.19 24.18
CA VAL A 723 4.48 -7.77 23.77
C VAL A 723 5.35 -7.63 22.53
N LYS A 724 4.77 -7.24 21.39
CA LYS A 724 5.48 -7.15 20.11
C LYS A 724 5.62 -5.70 19.69
N PHE A 725 6.83 -5.16 19.74
CA PHE A 725 7.20 -3.88 19.14
C PHE A 725 7.45 -4.10 17.65
N ILE A 726 6.63 -3.51 16.80
CA ILE A 726 6.64 -3.75 15.37
C ILE A 726 6.85 -2.42 14.64
N HIS A 727 7.87 -2.37 13.80
CA HIS A 727 8.10 -1.26 12.89
C HIS A 727 8.21 -1.79 11.45
N ILE A 728 7.15 -1.59 10.68
CA ILE A 728 7.18 -1.79 9.23
C ILE A 728 7.56 -0.46 8.60
N PRO A 729 8.69 -0.36 7.90
CA PRO A 729 9.10 0.88 7.27
C PRO A 729 8.00 1.50 6.40
N GLY A 730 7.80 2.82 6.52
CA GLY A 730 6.74 3.56 5.82
C GLY A 730 5.36 3.51 6.50
N ARG A 731 5.24 2.84 7.65
CA ARG A 731 4.04 2.79 8.49
C ARG A 731 4.37 3.29 9.89
N LYS A 732 3.34 3.59 10.69
CA LYS A 732 3.52 3.95 12.09
C LYS A 732 4.02 2.74 12.88
N ALA A 733 5.07 2.93 13.67
CA ALA A 733 5.53 1.90 14.60
C ALA A 733 4.46 1.68 15.68
N TYR A 734 4.26 0.42 16.09
CA TYR A 734 3.22 0.07 17.05
C TYR A 734 3.59 -1.11 17.94
N VAL A 735 2.96 -1.16 19.11
CA VAL A 735 3.01 -2.27 20.06
C VAL A 735 1.75 -3.11 19.90
N ASN A 736 1.92 -4.39 19.59
CA ASN A 736 0.86 -5.40 19.64
C ASN A 736 0.99 -6.22 20.91
N ILE A 737 0.02 -6.11 21.81
CA ILE A 737 -0.04 -6.91 23.02
C ILE A 737 -0.91 -8.12 22.69
N GLY A 738 -0.28 -9.17 22.19
CA GLY A 738 -0.95 -10.25 21.47
C GLY A 738 -0.37 -11.62 21.75
N TYR A 739 -0.57 -12.54 20.82
CA TYR A 739 -0.26 -13.97 21.00
C TYR A 739 0.66 -14.50 19.91
N TYR A 740 1.45 -15.52 20.21
CA TYR A 740 2.40 -16.12 19.27
C TYR A 740 1.72 -16.60 17.99
N GLY A 741 2.31 -16.24 16.85
CA GLY A 741 1.84 -16.65 15.53
C GLY A 741 0.56 -15.93 15.07
N PHE A 742 0.03 -15.01 15.87
CA PHE A 742 -1.11 -14.15 15.54
C PHE A 742 -0.61 -12.75 15.18
N SER A 743 -0.78 -12.38 13.91
CA SER A 743 -0.33 -11.11 13.33
C SER A 743 -1.35 -9.97 13.42
N GLY A 744 -2.62 -10.31 13.69
CA GLY A 744 -3.68 -9.33 13.96
C GLY A 744 -3.51 -8.70 15.35
N VAL A 745 -4.24 -7.61 15.59
CA VAL A 745 -4.20 -6.84 16.84
C VAL A 745 -5.49 -7.08 17.61
N LEU A 746 -5.39 -7.28 18.94
CA LEU A 746 -6.53 -7.33 19.86
C LEU A 746 -6.50 -6.20 20.89
N SER A 747 -5.29 -5.72 21.18
CA SER A 747 -4.92 -4.61 22.06
C SER A 747 -3.59 -4.05 21.54
N GLY A 748 -3.45 -2.73 21.49
CA GLY A 748 -2.16 -2.12 21.19
C GLY A 748 -2.18 -0.59 21.21
N ILE A 749 -1.00 -0.01 21.04
CA ILE A 749 -0.76 1.44 20.98
C ILE A 749 0.31 1.74 19.92
N ASN A 750 0.27 2.89 19.25
CA ASN A 750 1.27 3.30 18.25
C ASN A 750 2.12 4.49 18.67
N GLU A 751 3.11 4.84 17.85
CA GLU A 751 4.07 5.93 18.11
C GLU A 751 3.44 7.32 18.21
N LYS A 752 2.18 7.47 17.82
CA LYS A 752 1.40 8.71 17.95
C LYS A 752 0.50 8.70 19.18
N GLY A 753 0.67 7.73 20.08
CA GLY A 753 -0.14 7.60 21.28
C GLY A 753 -1.58 7.13 21.01
N ILE A 754 -1.86 6.57 19.82
CA ILE A 754 -3.17 6.02 19.48
C ILE A 754 -3.27 4.60 20.03
N SER A 755 -4.13 4.42 21.04
CA SER A 755 -4.45 3.10 21.61
C SER A 755 -5.80 2.60 21.12
N VAL A 756 -5.90 1.28 20.96
CA VAL A 756 -7.11 0.62 20.46
C VAL A 756 -7.52 -0.56 21.33
N GLY A 757 -8.82 -0.78 21.39
CA GLY A 757 -9.39 -2.04 21.87
C GLY A 757 -10.77 -2.30 21.32
N GLN A 758 -11.28 -3.49 21.61
CA GLN A 758 -12.49 -4.03 20.98
C GLN A 758 -13.36 -4.78 21.99
N ILE A 759 -14.66 -4.80 21.71
CA ILE A 759 -15.66 -5.59 22.40
C ILE A 759 -16.53 -6.30 21.37
N GLY A 760 -16.68 -7.62 21.46
CA GLY A 760 -17.62 -8.36 20.62
C GLY A 760 -19.06 -7.97 20.95
N ALA A 761 -19.82 -7.56 19.93
CA ALA A 761 -21.19 -7.06 20.07
C ALA A 761 -22.07 -7.67 18.98
N THR A 762 -22.49 -8.92 19.17
CA THR A 762 -23.18 -9.70 18.14
C THR A 762 -24.46 -9.03 17.64
N SER A 763 -24.70 -9.11 16.34
CA SER A 763 -25.81 -8.44 15.64
C SER A 763 -26.55 -9.36 14.65
N ALA A 764 -27.67 -8.90 14.08
CA ALA A 764 -28.50 -9.68 13.18
C ALA A 764 -27.97 -9.75 11.74
N ASP A 765 -27.16 -8.77 11.31
CA ASP A 765 -26.74 -8.55 9.92
C ASP A 765 -25.32 -9.08 9.60
N GLU A 766 -24.81 -10.00 10.42
CA GLU A 766 -23.42 -10.47 10.36
C GLU A 766 -23.08 -11.32 9.13
N THR A 767 -21.82 -11.22 8.70
CA THR A 767 -21.24 -12.02 7.61
C THR A 767 -19.77 -12.34 7.88
N MET A 768 -19.25 -13.36 7.20
CA MET A 768 -17.81 -13.66 7.17
C MET A 768 -17.11 -13.04 5.95
N SER A 769 -17.83 -12.20 5.18
CA SER A 769 -17.27 -11.49 4.02
C SER A 769 -17.00 -10.06 4.47
N GLY A 770 -15.72 -9.75 4.67
CA GLY A 770 -15.26 -8.46 5.17
C GLY A 770 -13.85 -8.56 5.75
N VAL A 771 -13.29 -7.42 6.12
CA VAL A 771 -12.04 -7.29 6.88
C VAL A 771 -12.29 -7.78 8.30
N PRO A 772 -11.57 -8.80 8.79
CA PRO A 772 -11.69 -9.26 10.18
C PRO A 772 -11.28 -8.15 11.15
N MET A 773 -11.96 -8.06 12.29
CA MET A 773 -11.69 -7.06 13.33
C MET A 773 -10.20 -6.97 13.71
N PRO A 774 -9.45 -8.08 13.90
CA PRO A 774 -8.04 -7.98 14.27
C PRO A 774 -7.17 -7.25 13.24
N PHE A 775 -7.55 -7.30 11.96
CA PHE A 775 -6.87 -6.58 10.90
C PHE A 775 -7.36 -5.14 10.77
N ALA A 776 -8.62 -4.86 11.13
CA ALA A 776 -9.10 -3.48 11.25
C ALA A 776 -8.29 -2.71 12.32
N LEU A 777 -8.12 -3.29 13.51
CA LEU A 777 -7.30 -2.69 14.58
C LEU A 777 -5.83 -2.56 14.19
N LYS A 778 -5.27 -3.57 13.51
CA LYS A 778 -3.89 -3.53 13.02
C LYS A 778 -3.68 -2.36 12.07
N ARG A 779 -4.58 -2.16 11.11
CA ARG A 779 -4.51 -1.06 10.16
C ARG A 779 -4.57 0.30 10.87
N ILE A 780 -5.43 0.45 11.89
CA ILE A 780 -5.48 1.69 12.69
C ILE A 780 -4.11 1.96 13.31
N LEU A 781 -3.50 0.98 13.97
CA LEU A 781 -2.19 1.19 14.60
C LEU A 781 -1.08 1.48 13.58
N GLU A 782 -1.15 0.89 12.39
CA GLU A 782 -0.16 1.07 11.31
C GLU A 782 -0.30 2.41 10.56
N THR A 783 -1.49 3.04 10.57
CA THR A 783 -1.75 4.21 9.71
C THR A 783 -2.34 5.42 10.42
N ALA A 784 -3.03 5.31 11.56
CA ALA A 784 -3.75 6.42 12.19
C ALA A 784 -2.85 7.27 13.11
N GLY A 785 -2.93 8.59 13.00
CA GLY A 785 -2.13 9.59 13.73
C GLY A 785 -2.97 10.44 14.67
N ASP A 786 -4.28 10.28 14.59
CA ASP A 786 -5.32 10.83 15.44
C ASP A 786 -6.55 9.90 15.41
N ILE A 787 -7.55 10.24 16.22
CA ILE A 787 -8.81 9.49 16.31
C ILE A 787 -9.65 9.58 15.04
N GLU A 788 -9.56 10.69 14.29
CA GLU A 788 -10.30 10.93 13.05
C GLU A 788 -9.85 9.98 11.93
N GLU A 789 -8.54 9.84 11.72
CA GLU A 789 -7.96 8.86 10.80
C GLU A 789 -8.38 7.42 11.18
N GLY A 790 -8.40 7.10 12.48
CA GLY A 790 -8.85 5.80 12.99
C GLY A 790 -10.34 5.52 12.71
N LEU A 791 -11.20 6.52 12.95
CA LEU A 791 -12.63 6.45 12.66
C LEU A 791 -12.89 6.33 11.14
N GLN A 792 -12.18 7.10 10.33
CA GLN A 792 -12.34 7.08 8.88
C GLN A 792 -11.94 5.72 8.29
N LEU A 793 -10.91 5.07 8.84
CA LEU A 793 -10.54 3.71 8.46
C LEU A 793 -11.70 2.75 8.73
N LEU A 794 -12.29 2.78 9.92
CA LEU A 794 -13.43 1.91 10.26
C LEU A 794 -14.66 2.18 9.38
N LYS A 795 -14.91 3.43 8.98
CA LYS A 795 -15.97 3.80 8.04
C LYS A 795 -15.75 3.21 6.64
N ASN A 796 -14.50 3.16 6.19
CA ASN A 796 -14.14 2.78 4.81
C ASN A 796 -13.95 1.28 4.59
N ILE A 797 -13.77 0.47 5.65
CA ILE A 797 -13.61 -0.98 5.50
C ILE A 797 -14.96 -1.69 5.38
N ASP A 798 -14.98 -2.77 4.60
CA ASP A 798 -16.10 -3.69 4.59
C ASP A 798 -16.04 -4.58 5.84
N ARG A 799 -16.82 -4.26 6.88
CA ARG A 799 -16.80 -4.97 8.18
C ARG A 799 -17.41 -6.37 8.06
N THR A 800 -17.17 -7.23 9.02
CA THR A 800 -17.75 -8.59 9.05
C THR A 800 -19.04 -8.64 9.88
N ARG A 801 -18.98 -8.14 11.11
CA ARG A 801 -20.02 -8.31 12.12
C ARG A 801 -19.94 -7.24 13.18
N GLY A 802 -20.79 -7.34 14.20
CA GLY A 802 -20.85 -6.33 15.25
C GLY A 802 -19.71 -6.38 16.27
N TYR A 803 -19.10 -5.23 16.46
CA TYR A 803 -18.05 -4.95 17.44
C TYR A 803 -18.17 -3.50 17.91
N HIS A 804 -17.83 -3.25 19.16
CA HIS A 804 -17.57 -1.92 19.67
C HIS A 804 -16.08 -1.70 19.84
N TYR A 805 -15.65 -0.45 19.75
CA TYR A 805 -14.27 -0.03 19.86
C TYR A 805 -14.16 1.18 20.78
N VAL A 806 -12.99 1.31 21.41
CA VAL A 806 -12.55 2.58 21.97
C VAL A 806 -11.20 2.88 21.34
N ILE A 807 -11.08 4.08 20.77
CA ILE A 807 -9.83 4.62 20.23
C ILE A 807 -9.49 5.84 21.07
N ALA A 808 -8.29 5.84 21.65
CA ALA A 808 -7.80 6.91 22.53
C ALA A 808 -6.54 7.52 21.95
N ASP A 809 -6.48 8.85 21.88
CA ASP A 809 -5.33 9.65 21.49
C ASP A 809 -4.73 10.33 22.72
N ALA A 810 -3.65 9.75 23.23
CA ALA A 810 -3.03 10.22 24.45
C ALA A 810 -2.38 11.60 24.31
N LEU A 811 -1.90 11.97 23.10
CA LEU A 811 -1.19 13.23 22.87
C LEU A 811 -2.18 14.41 22.78
N ARG A 812 -3.33 14.19 22.14
CA ARG A 812 -4.41 15.19 22.06
C ARG A 812 -5.37 15.13 23.25
N LYS A 813 -5.23 14.15 24.13
CA LYS A 813 -6.06 13.93 25.32
C LYS A 813 -7.53 13.83 24.95
N LYS A 814 -7.86 12.92 24.03
CA LYS A 814 -9.23 12.66 23.58
C LYS A 814 -9.43 11.19 23.29
N ALA A 815 -10.66 10.71 23.41
CA ALA A 815 -11.03 9.38 22.97
C ALA A 815 -12.45 9.36 22.42
N ILE A 816 -12.72 8.35 21.60
CA ILE A 816 -14.05 8.07 21.07
C ILE A 816 -14.40 6.62 21.29
N SER A 817 -15.68 6.38 21.53
CA SER A 817 -16.28 5.06 21.41
C SER A 817 -16.93 4.91 20.04
N ILE A 818 -16.86 3.71 19.47
CA ILE A 818 -17.41 3.42 18.15
C ILE A 818 -18.19 2.12 18.24
N GLU A 819 -19.42 2.15 17.77
CA GLU A 819 -20.30 0.99 17.71
C GLU A 819 -20.48 0.59 16.25
N THR A 820 -20.32 -0.69 15.93
CA THR A 820 -20.43 -1.15 14.55
C THR A 820 -21.26 -2.41 14.44
N THR A 821 -21.93 -2.55 13.30
CA THR A 821 -22.38 -3.82 12.73
C THR A 821 -21.74 -4.01 11.35
N LYS A 822 -22.21 -5.01 10.58
CA LYS A 822 -21.85 -5.13 9.17
C LYS A 822 -22.23 -3.86 8.40
N ASN A 823 -23.46 -3.38 8.55
CA ASN A 823 -24.00 -2.30 7.72
C ASN A 823 -24.14 -0.96 8.45
N HIS A 824 -23.93 -0.91 9.76
CA HIS A 824 -24.10 0.30 10.57
C HIS A 824 -22.81 0.67 11.32
N LEU A 825 -22.58 1.97 11.51
CA LEU A 825 -21.53 2.51 12.36
C LEU A 825 -22.02 3.79 13.03
N ALA A 826 -21.90 3.83 14.35
CA ALA A 826 -22.10 5.03 15.17
C ALA A 826 -20.83 5.29 16.00
N TRP A 827 -20.63 6.52 16.44
CA TRP A 827 -19.48 6.90 17.26
C TRP A 827 -19.86 8.06 18.18
N PHE A 828 -19.20 8.14 19.33
CA PHE A 828 -19.51 9.08 20.41
C PHE A 828 -18.23 9.59 21.06
N SER A 829 -18.19 10.89 21.36
CA SER A 829 -17.18 11.51 22.23
C SER A 829 -17.62 11.45 23.70
N ASP A 830 -16.82 12.02 24.60
CA ASP A 830 -17.31 12.34 25.95
C ASP A 830 -18.48 13.34 25.88
N SER A 831 -19.36 13.29 26.88
CA SER A 831 -20.52 14.18 27.01
C SER A 831 -21.43 14.28 25.76
N ASP A 832 -21.46 13.26 24.92
CA ASP A 832 -22.20 13.30 23.66
C ASP A 832 -23.72 13.24 23.90
N GLU A 833 -24.46 14.26 23.44
CA GLU A 833 -25.92 14.34 23.59
C GLU A 833 -26.65 13.14 22.95
N ARG A 834 -26.04 12.48 21.96
CA ARG A 834 -26.61 11.28 21.33
C ARG A 834 -26.61 10.08 22.27
N GLU A 835 -25.68 9.99 23.21
CA GLU A 835 -25.71 8.93 24.23
C GLU A 835 -26.89 9.08 25.17
N LYS A 836 -27.27 10.33 25.50
CA LYS A 836 -28.40 10.63 26.42
C LYS A 836 -29.76 10.19 25.87
N MET A 837 -29.86 9.92 24.57
CA MET A 837 -31.06 9.33 23.97
C MET A 837 -31.30 7.90 24.44
N ALA A 838 -30.25 7.17 24.84
CA ALA A 838 -30.38 5.86 25.47
C ALA A 838 -30.70 6.03 26.96
N PRO A 839 -31.87 5.58 27.45
CA PRO A 839 -32.30 5.80 28.84
C PRO A 839 -31.47 5.06 29.88
N TYR A 840 -30.51 4.25 29.42
CA TYR A 840 -29.62 3.41 30.20
C TYR A 840 -28.13 3.78 30.00
N ALA A 841 -27.85 4.86 29.28
CA ALA A 841 -26.49 5.37 29.13
C ALA A 841 -26.02 6.06 30.42
N LEU A 842 -24.74 5.86 30.77
CA LEU A 842 -24.03 6.67 31.73
C LEU A 842 -23.08 7.58 30.96
N VAL A 843 -23.31 8.89 31.05
CA VAL A 843 -22.55 9.92 30.33
C VAL A 843 -21.71 10.70 31.33
N LEU A 844 -20.40 10.68 31.14
CA LEU A 844 -19.43 11.35 32.01
C LEU A 844 -18.53 12.28 31.17
N GLU A 845 -18.21 13.45 31.70
CA GLU A 845 -17.29 14.39 31.04
C GLU A 845 -15.85 13.87 31.06
N ASN A 846 -15.12 14.02 29.96
CA ASN A 846 -13.76 13.50 29.76
C ASN A 846 -13.59 12.00 30.02
N ALA A 847 -14.64 11.22 29.73
CA ALA A 847 -14.64 9.78 29.87
C ALA A 847 -15.47 9.13 28.75
N VAL A 848 -14.92 8.08 28.13
CA VAL A 848 -15.66 7.18 27.22
C VAL A 848 -15.41 5.74 27.63
N PHE A 849 -16.45 4.93 27.64
CA PHE A 849 -16.34 3.51 27.95
C PHE A 849 -17.46 2.73 27.26
N ARG A 850 -17.17 1.47 26.93
CA ARG A 850 -18.11 0.59 26.25
C ARG A 850 -18.00 -0.85 26.75
N GLY A 851 -19.17 -1.43 26.97
CA GLY A 851 -19.36 -2.88 26.99
C GLY A 851 -19.79 -3.39 25.62
N ASP A 852 -20.52 -4.49 25.60
CA ASP A 852 -21.11 -5.02 24.37
C ASP A 852 -22.51 -4.44 24.09
N THR A 853 -23.03 -3.56 24.93
CA THR A 853 -24.32 -2.88 24.76
C THR A 853 -24.19 -1.69 23.83
N ALA A 854 -25.08 -1.59 22.83
CA ALA A 854 -25.14 -0.44 21.94
C ALA A 854 -26.01 0.67 22.53
N LEU A 855 -25.54 1.91 22.40
CA LEU A 855 -26.30 3.12 22.73
C LEU A 855 -26.98 3.70 21.48
N ASP A 856 -26.43 3.45 20.29
CA ASP A 856 -27.10 3.85 19.04
C ASP A 856 -28.40 3.04 18.84
N PRO A 857 -29.55 3.70 18.60
CA PRO A 857 -30.82 2.99 18.39
C PRO A 857 -30.81 2.03 17.20
N GLY A 858 -30.16 2.40 16.10
CA GLY A 858 -30.09 1.58 14.89
C GLY A 858 -29.25 0.32 15.08
N ILE A 859 -28.16 0.41 15.84
CA ILE A 859 -27.34 -0.74 16.22
C ILE A 859 -28.03 -1.58 17.29
N ARG A 860 -28.66 -0.94 18.29
CA ARG A 860 -29.37 -1.65 19.37
C ARG A 860 -30.51 -2.50 18.83
N ASP A 861 -31.27 -1.98 17.88
CA ASP A 861 -32.31 -2.70 17.13
C ASP A 861 -31.79 -3.95 16.39
N LEU A 862 -30.49 -4.03 16.11
CA LEU A 862 -29.87 -5.18 15.43
C LEU A 862 -29.16 -6.11 16.40
N GLN A 863 -29.06 -5.77 17.68
CA GLN A 863 -28.15 -6.41 18.61
C GLN A 863 -28.75 -7.67 19.27
N TRP A 864 -27.98 -8.76 19.27
CA TRP A 864 -28.23 -9.93 20.13
C TRP A 864 -27.47 -9.85 21.46
N ALA A 865 -26.40 -9.07 21.52
CA ALA A 865 -25.63 -8.83 22.73
C ALA A 865 -26.46 -8.15 23.84
N SER A 866 -26.02 -8.32 25.09
CA SER A 866 -26.69 -7.80 26.29
C SER A 866 -28.21 -8.12 26.35
N LYS A 867 -28.57 -9.32 25.87
CA LYS A 867 -29.96 -9.83 25.76
C LYS A 867 -30.89 -8.99 24.87
N GLY A 868 -30.36 -8.30 23.87
CA GLY A 868 -31.18 -7.60 22.88
C GLY A 868 -31.97 -8.57 21.98
N ASN A 869 -33.14 -8.13 21.51
CA ASN A 869 -33.96 -8.86 20.55
C ASN A 869 -34.20 -8.05 19.26
N PRO A 870 -33.50 -8.36 18.15
CA PRO A 870 -33.66 -7.66 16.88
C PRO A 870 -35.03 -7.77 16.20
N LYS A 871 -35.96 -8.54 16.78
CA LYS A 871 -37.36 -8.55 16.35
C LYS A 871 -38.21 -7.45 17.01
N LYS A 872 -37.73 -6.88 18.11
CA LYS A 872 -38.36 -5.75 18.79
C LYS A 872 -37.65 -4.48 18.35
N LYS A 873 -38.42 -3.40 18.21
CA LYS A 873 -37.92 -2.08 17.86
C LYS A 873 -37.85 -1.21 19.12
N GLY A 874 -36.83 -0.36 19.18
CA GLY A 874 -36.59 0.57 20.27
C GLY A 874 -35.41 0.16 21.14
N LEU A 875 -34.97 1.11 21.97
CA LEU A 875 -33.84 0.97 22.89
C LEU A 875 -34.18 0.01 24.05
N GLU A 876 -34.28 -1.29 23.76
CA GLU A 876 -34.56 -2.33 24.76
C GLU A 876 -33.51 -2.28 25.86
N ILE A 877 -33.98 -2.23 27.12
CA ILE A 877 -33.09 -2.12 28.28
C ILE A 877 -32.14 -3.33 28.31
N PRO A 878 -30.82 -3.09 28.32
CA PRO A 878 -29.81 -4.15 28.34
C PRO A 878 -29.78 -4.88 29.68
N ALA A 879 -29.35 -6.15 29.67
CA ALA A 879 -29.24 -6.94 30.89
C ALA A 879 -28.11 -7.98 30.83
N GLY A 880 -27.70 -8.45 32.01
CA GLY A 880 -26.63 -9.43 32.19
C GLY A 880 -25.27 -8.80 32.51
N SER A 881 -24.31 -9.63 32.91
CA SER A 881 -22.99 -9.22 33.41
C SER A 881 -22.23 -8.29 32.47
N ALA A 882 -22.51 -8.40 31.18
CA ALA A 882 -22.00 -7.55 30.14
C ALA A 882 -22.35 -6.07 30.29
N TYR A 883 -23.59 -5.79 30.65
CA TYR A 883 -24.07 -4.44 30.86
C TYR A 883 -23.85 -4.03 32.32
N GLU A 884 -24.29 -4.87 33.26
CA GLU A 884 -24.26 -4.58 34.70
C GLU A 884 -22.84 -4.40 35.26
N ILE A 885 -21.89 -5.24 34.84
CA ILE A 885 -20.51 -5.20 35.35
C ILE A 885 -19.60 -4.44 34.37
N ARG A 886 -19.59 -4.83 33.09
CA ARG A 886 -18.59 -4.30 32.14
C ARG A 886 -18.89 -2.89 31.64
N TYR A 887 -20.13 -2.40 31.76
CA TYR A 887 -20.49 -1.02 31.40
C TYR A 887 -20.87 -0.20 32.64
N LEU A 888 -21.92 -0.58 33.37
CA LEU A 888 -22.41 0.20 34.51
C LEU A 888 -21.43 0.25 35.69
N LYS A 889 -20.95 -0.90 36.18
CA LYS A 889 -19.98 -0.91 37.29
C LYS A 889 -18.70 -0.17 36.91
N GLN A 890 -18.21 -0.35 35.67
CA GLN A 890 -17.06 0.41 35.17
C GLN A 890 -17.30 1.92 35.26
N GLY A 891 -18.43 2.38 34.71
CA GLY A 891 -18.79 3.79 34.72
C GLY A 891 -18.95 4.38 36.12
N ARG A 892 -19.59 3.65 37.04
CA ARG A 892 -19.74 4.09 38.44
C ARG A 892 -18.41 4.17 39.17
N LEU A 893 -17.51 3.20 38.97
CA LEU A 893 -16.17 3.27 39.56
C LEU A 893 -15.36 4.46 39.00
N VAL A 894 -15.57 4.82 37.74
CA VAL A 894 -14.95 6.02 37.15
C VAL A 894 -15.52 7.29 37.78
N GLU A 895 -16.83 7.35 37.99
CA GLU A 895 -17.51 8.44 38.68
C GLU A 895 -17.05 8.59 40.15
N ASP A 896 -16.96 7.48 40.89
CA ASP A 896 -16.49 7.43 42.29
C ASP A 896 -15.03 7.95 42.43
N HIS A 897 -14.23 7.82 41.38
CA HIS A 897 -12.84 8.22 41.32
C HIS A 897 -12.59 9.44 40.42
N TYR A 898 -13.63 10.19 40.06
CA TYR A 898 -13.51 11.34 39.17
C TYR A 898 -12.54 12.40 39.72
N GLY A 899 -11.67 12.93 38.86
CA GLY A 899 -10.60 13.86 39.22
C GLY A 899 -9.40 13.23 39.93
N LYS A 900 -9.42 11.91 40.17
CA LYS A 900 -8.35 11.17 40.85
C LYS A 900 -7.81 10.03 40.02
N LEU A 901 -8.34 9.77 38.82
CA LEU A 901 -7.92 8.64 38.01
C LEU A 901 -6.43 8.74 37.68
N ASN A 902 -5.68 7.71 38.06
CA ASN A 902 -4.28 7.50 37.77
C ASN A 902 -4.05 6.01 37.42
N PRO A 903 -2.85 5.60 36.96
CA PRO A 903 -2.62 4.21 36.53
C PRO A 903 -2.91 3.16 37.61
N GLU A 904 -2.75 3.46 38.90
CA GLU A 904 -3.04 2.51 39.98
C GLU A 904 -4.55 2.34 40.19
N ILE A 905 -5.31 3.44 40.19
CA ILE A 905 -6.78 3.39 40.25
C ILE A 905 -7.33 2.68 39.00
N ALA A 906 -6.77 2.93 37.83
CA ALA A 906 -7.16 2.26 36.60
C ALA A 906 -6.96 0.73 36.68
N LYS A 907 -5.88 0.24 37.31
CA LYS A 907 -5.68 -1.20 37.60
C LYS A 907 -6.75 -1.74 38.54
N THR A 908 -7.14 -0.98 39.57
CA THR A 908 -8.22 -1.35 40.48
C THR A 908 -9.56 -1.48 39.75
N ILE A 909 -9.91 -0.48 38.93
CA ILE A 909 -11.12 -0.54 38.09
C ILE A 909 -11.07 -1.77 37.16
N ALA A 910 -9.93 -1.99 36.49
CA ALA A 910 -9.75 -3.15 35.62
C ALA A 910 -9.94 -4.49 36.35
N ARG A 911 -9.47 -4.61 37.60
CA ARG A 911 -9.66 -5.80 38.45
C ARG A 911 -11.13 -6.05 38.77
N GLU A 912 -11.83 -5.00 39.17
CA GLU A 912 -13.22 -5.03 39.62
C GLU A 912 -14.22 -5.42 38.52
N ILE A 913 -13.89 -5.12 37.26
CA ILE A 913 -14.74 -5.41 36.10
C ILE A 913 -14.31 -6.66 35.32
N ALA A 914 -13.14 -7.24 35.63
CA ALA A 914 -12.61 -8.39 34.92
C ALA A 914 -13.35 -9.69 35.28
N PRO A 915 -13.92 -10.42 34.30
CA PRO A 915 -14.54 -11.72 34.54
C PRO A 915 -13.47 -12.81 34.76
N SER A 916 -13.90 -14.02 35.13
CA SER A 916 -13.02 -15.19 35.27
C SER A 916 -12.40 -15.66 33.94
N SER A 917 -12.92 -15.19 32.80
CA SER A 917 -12.37 -15.39 31.45
C SER A 917 -11.31 -14.35 31.07
N ASN A 918 -10.95 -13.40 31.94
CA ASN A 918 -9.98 -12.37 31.61
C ASN A 918 -8.57 -12.95 31.41
N ILE A 919 -8.07 -12.88 30.17
CA ILE A 919 -6.77 -13.44 29.77
C ILE A 919 -5.67 -12.39 29.61
N GLN A 920 -6.05 -11.13 29.44
CA GLN A 920 -5.11 -10.01 29.36
C GLN A 920 -5.78 -8.75 29.90
N SER A 921 -5.01 -7.94 30.63
CA SER A 921 -5.41 -6.61 31.06
C SER A 921 -4.29 -5.61 30.76
N VAL A 922 -4.63 -4.47 30.19
CA VAL A 922 -3.69 -3.43 29.80
C VAL A 922 -4.17 -2.07 30.28
N ILE A 923 -3.24 -1.28 30.81
CA ILE A 923 -3.44 0.14 31.13
C ILE A 923 -2.48 0.94 30.25
N TYR A 924 -3.00 1.88 29.46
CA TYR A 924 -2.18 2.80 28.67
C TYR A 924 -2.19 4.17 29.34
N ALA A 925 -1.01 4.73 29.63
CA ALA A 925 -0.82 6.12 30.05
C ALA A 925 0.45 6.65 29.38
N PHE A 926 0.34 6.95 28.08
CA PHE A 926 1.48 7.16 27.18
C PHE A 926 2.44 8.25 27.69
N PRO A 927 3.78 8.04 27.63
CA PRO A 927 4.49 6.95 26.95
C PRO A 927 4.51 5.62 27.71
N ASP A 928 4.00 5.56 28.94
CA ASP A 928 3.96 4.33 29.72
C ASP A 928 2.74 3.45 29.38
N PHE A 929 2.90 2.14 29.57
CA PHE A 929 1.80 1.21 29.59
C PHE A 929 2.13 0.02 30.48
N TRP A 930 1.09 -0.61 31.03
CA TRP A 930 1.23 -1.77 31.92
C TRP A 930 0.46 -2.94 31.34
N VAL A 931 1.11 -4.10 31.31
CA VAL A 931 0.53 -5.33 30.78
C VAL A 931 0.47 -6.38 31.87
N ALA A 932 -0.70 -6.95 32.08
CA ALA A 932 -0.88 -8.15 32.88
C ALA A 932 -1.50 -9.25 32.00
N ASN A 933 -1.02 -10.48 32.20
CA ASN A 933 -1.48 -11.67 31.47
C ASN A 933 -1.91 -12.72 32.49
N ALA A 934 -2.90 -13.54 32.14
CA ALA A 934 -3.36 -14.59 33.03
C ALA A 934 -2.28 -15.66 33.25
N GLU A 935 -2.18 -16.17 34.47
CA GLU A 935 -1.29 -17.26 34.86
C GLU A 935 -2.10 -18.37 35.55
N GLY A 936 -2.14 -19.56 34.96
CA GLY A 936 -2.91 -20.69 35.47
C GLY A 936 -4.40 -20.35 35.69
N ASN A 937 -4.85 -20.41 36.95
CA ASN A 937 -6.24 -20.13 37.33
C ASN A 937 -6.49 -18.67 37.77
N GLN A 938 -5.47 -17.81 37.80
CA GLN A 938 -5.59 -16.39 38.14
C GLN A 938 -5.99 -15.57 36.91
N LYS A 939 -6.92 -14.61 37.06
CA LYS A 939 -7.28 -13.72 35.93
C LYS A 939 -6.21 -12.66 35.71
N ALA A 940 -6.07 -12.18 34.48
CA ALA A 940 -4.97 -11.29 34.13
C ALA A 940 -4.96 -9.99 34.95
N ALA A 941 -6.12 -9.36 35.18
CA ALA A 941 -6.20 -8.14 35.98
C ALA A 941 -5.73 -8.30 37.44
N GLU A 942 -5.82 -9.51 38.01
CA GLU A 942 -5.29 -9.83 39.35
C GLU A 942 -3.81 -10.20 39.32
N SER A 943 -3.26 -10.46 38.14
CA SER A 943 -1.85 -10.82 37.96
C SER A 943 -0.97 -9.58 38.02
N ARG A 944 0.35 -9.79 38.07
CA ARG A 944 1.32 -8.69 38.10
C ARG A 944 1.24 -7.87 36.81
N TYR A 945 1.14 -6.55 36.95
CA TYR A 945 1.25 -5.60 35.85
C TYR A 945 2.72 -5.25 35.61
N ILE A 946 3.24 -5.62 34.44
CA ILE A 946 4.60 -5.30 34.01
C ILE A 946 4.57 -3.97 33.30
N LYS A 947 5.35 -3.00 33.78
CA LYS A 947 5.47 -1.67 33.17
C LYS A 947 6.37 -1.71 31.94
N PHE A 948 5.97 -1.00 30.90
CA PHE A 948 6.74 -0.71 29.70
C PHE A 948 6.69 0.79 29.44
N ASN A 949 7.76 1.33 28.84
CA ASN A 949 7.80 2.70 28.37
C ASN A 949 8.07 2.70 26.86
N TRP A 950 7.28 3.46 26.10
CA TRP A 950 7.40 3.56 24.66
C TRP A 950 8.82 3.97 24.22
N ASN A 951 9.45 4.90 24.93
CA ASN A 951 10.75 5.47 24.56
C ASN A 951 11.94 4.53 24.78
N GLU A 952 11.75 3.38 25.43
CA GLU A 952 12.78 2.35 25.59
C GLU A 952 12.99 1.50 24.31
N PHE A 953 12.18 1.75 23.26
CA PHE A 953 12.06 0.93 22.06
C PHE A 953 12.05 1.80 20.80
#